data_AF-A0A1H9IV13-F1
#
_entry.id   AF-A0A1H9IV13-F1
#
_cell.length_a   1.000
_cell.length_b   1.000
_cell.length_c   1.000
_cell.angle_alpha   90.00
_cell.angle_beta   90.00
_cell.angle_gamma   90.00
#
_symmetry.space_group_name_H-M   'P 1'
#
loop_
_entity.id
_entity.type
_entity.pdbx_description
1 polymer ?
#
loop_
_entity_poly.entity_id
_entity_poly.type
_entity_poly.pdbx_seq_one_letter_code
_entity_poly.pdbx_strand_id
1 'polypeptide(L)'
;MSFSFPSLSPSQFEAISADLIGRDISVRFEQFGAGPDGGMDGRHAKGPDLTILQAKNYEGSGFSQLTRVLRKERATIDKLVPNRYILSTSVSMTPTKKTQLMEIIGPSLLEPGDIYGKEDIEALLRNHPDVLEAHPELWQASATVLETVLNRTLDKRSKRAQPPTILSSLLPRAGSDPGSTKEAARDVLFILGTRPADDQFILWLGPKLEALGYRVFSELMTLEPGDRWRKEVYRALEHRAVKVLVPTSPATRQDDGLMDVIDKAGEVAKVLEDPRFVIPLRMEEGSRIEGLRDAVPVDFSRGWGRGLERLVSALHRQKIPCKIEDIVVASQWDEFRTQRAIPLVREPEQLTSNWLSIVEMPDEIHYYDAVGSLREDALKRRISRLSYPAVQHGRSLIAFADPKDIEDSFEGVASLRLRASVSVTKFVEEGFPDVDLRARDASNMMTHLIRDSWERLCRDRGMISYAYSGAEGFHISSEQAANGHRVPWGRQGGGRRSSMLRNVARKHVWKYGVTALPRLWPFWHVRLKARVLFAEDNGTPEGKSVDDPKKMHRLRRSGCKGWRNKQWHGRLLAFLEIMSMDSAYIRVPLAPGQNMLLSSEPVLFTSPVSTSMPDVLDADGEEDDESTLGRPEVEEEEA
;
A
#
# COMPACT_ATOMS: atom_id res chain seq x y z
N MET A 1 -30.53 19.81 -21.30
CA MET A 1 -30.46 19.94 -19.84
C MET A 1 -29.97 21.34 -19.56
N SER A 2 -30.73 22.14 -18.81
CA SER A 2 -30.28 23.46 -18.38
C SER A 2 -29.60 23.28 -17.03
N PHE A 3 -28.37 23.76 -16.91
CA PHE A 3 -27.66 23.80 -15.64
C PHE A 3 -27.82 25.19 -15.02
N SER A 4 -27.84 25.22 -13.69
CA SER A 4 -27.93 26.44 -12.89
C SER A 4 -26.66 26.51 -12.06
N PHE A 5 -25.81 27.51 -12.32
CA PHE A 5 -24.56 27.78 -11.61
C PHE A 5 -24.62 28.84 -10.47
N PRO A 6 -25.76 29.47 -10.07
CA PRO A 6 -25.76 30.49 -9.00
C PRO A 6 -25.40 29.94 -7.60
N SER A 7 -25.55 28.63 -7.39
CA SER A 7 -25.26 27.97 -6.11
C SER A 7 -23.78 27.61 -5.92
N LEU A 8 -22.94 27.78 -6.95
CA LEU A 8 -21.51 27.47 -6.89
C LEU A 8 -20.74 28.66 -6.31
N SER A 9 -19.86 28.40 -5.34
CA SER A 9 -18.87 29.38 -4.92
C SER A 9 -17.93 29.74 -6.07
N PRO A 10 -17.27 30.92 -6.04
CA PRO A 10 -16.25 31.27 -7.04
C PRO A 10 -15.20 30.17 -7.21
N SER A 11 -14.64 29.66 -6.11
CA SER A 11 -13.65 28.58 -6.10
C SER A 11 -14.15 27.26 -6.70
N GLN A 12 -15.43 26.90 -6.49
CA GLN A 12 -16.03 25.70 -7.09
C GLN A 12 -16.18 25.87 -8.60
N PHE A 13 -16.61 27.05 -9.06
CA PHE A 13 -16.74 27.34 -10.48
C PHE A 13 -15.37 27.36 -11.19
N GLU A 14 -14.34 27.85 -10.52
CA GLU A 14 -12.94 27.81 -10.99
C GLU A 14 -12.45 26.37 -11.17
N ALA A 15 -12.66 25.51 -10.17
CA ALA A 15 -12.26 24.11 -10.23
C ALA A 15 -12.96 23.34 -11.37
N ILE A 16 -14.28 23.52 -11.52
CA ILE A 16 -15.07 22.91 -12.60
C ILE A 16 -14.62 23.43 -13.96
N SER A 17 -14.37 24.73 -14.09
CA SER A 17 -13.92 25.33 -15.35
C SER A 17 -12.54 24.81 -15.77
N ALA A 18 -11.61 24.69 -14.83
CA ALA A 18 -10.27 24.16 -15.07
C ALA A 18 -10.30 22.70 -15.55
N ASP A 19 -11.17 21.86 -14.96
CA ASP A 19 -11.32 20.47 -15.36
C ASP A 19 -11.99 20.31 -16.74
N LEU A 20 -13.06 21.05 -17.01
CA LEU A 20 -13.79 20.97 -18.28
C LEU A 20 -12.94 21.51 -19.44
N ILE A 21 -12.41 22.72 -19.31
CA ILE A 21 -11.64 23.37 -20.36
C ILE A 21 -10.31 22.67 -20.53
N GLY A 22 -9.67 22.22 -19.45
CA GLY A 22 -8.45 21.42 -19.51
C GLY A 22 -8.62 20.15 -20.35
N ARG A 23 -9.76 19.46 -20.23
CA ARG A 23 -10.06 18.26 -21.03
C ARG A 23 -10.36 18.61 -22.49
N ASP A 24 -11.10 19.68 -22.74
CA ASP A 24 -11.44 20.14 -24.09
C ASP A 24 -10.18 20.46 -24.91
N ILE A 25 -9.24 21.20 -24.32
CA ILE A 25 -7.99 21.61 -25.01
C ILE A 25 -6.81 20.68 -24.71
N SER A 26 -7.05 19.56 -24.01
CA SER A 26 -6.05 18.54 -23.64
C SER A 26 -4.84 19.07 -22.87
N VAL A 27 -5.05 19.99 -21.93
CA VAL A 27 -4.02 20.54 -21.02
C VAL A 27 -4.44 20.41 -19.55
N ARG A 28 -3.46 20.40 -18.64
CA ARG A 28 -3.71 20.44 -17.19
C ARG A 28 -3.48 21.85 -16.65
N PHE A 29 -4.51 22.47 -16.08
CA PHE A 29 -4.37 23.72 -15.33
C PHE A 29 -3.92 23.44 -13.89
N GLU A 30 -2.94 24.21 -13.42
CA GLU A 30 -2.57 24.31 -12.01
C GLU A 30 -3.65 25.10 -11.26
N GLN A 31 -4.16 24.53 -10.17
CA GLN A 31 -5.08 25.19 -9.24
C GLN A 31 -4.27 25.62 -8.00
N PHE A 32 -4.46 26.86 -7.55
CA PHE A 32 -3.75 27.42 -6.39
C PHE A 32 -4.65 27.40 -5.14
N GLY A 33 -4.06 27.25 -3.95
CA GLY A 33 -4.79 27.37 -2.68
C GLY A 33 -5.14 28.83 -2.34
N ALA A 34 -6.08 29.04 -1.41
CA ALA A 34 -6.56 30.37 -1.04
C ALA A 34 -5.42 31.29 -0.55
N GLY A 35 -5.18 32.39 -1.27
CA GLY A 35 -4.13 33.39 -1.02
C GLY A 35 -4.46 34.72 -1.73
N PRO A 36 -3.60 35.75 -1.65
CA PRO A 36 -3.83 37.01 -2.38
C PRO A 36 -3.85 36.73 -3.89
N ASP A 37 -5.03 36.77 -4.50
CA ASP A 37 -5.23 36.40 -5.90
C ASP A 37 -4.44 37.33 -6.82
N GLY A 38 -3.43 36.77 -7.50
CA GLY A 38 -2.69 37.45 -8.57
C GLY A 38 -3.53 37.70 -9.84
N GLY A 39 -4.85 37.55 -9.77
CA GLY A 39 -5.78 37.73 -10.89
C GLY A 39 -5.83 36.56 -11.88
N MET A 40 -5.47 35.34 -11.46
CA MET A 40 -5.49 34.13 -12.30
C MET A 40 -6.12 32.97 -11.55
N ASP A 41 -7.05 32.26 -12.19
CA ASP A 41 -7.81 31.19 -11.54
C ASP A 41 -7.29 29.78 -11.96
N GLY A 42 -6.58 29.70 -13.09
CA GLY A 42 -5.83 28.52 -13.51
C GLY A 42 -4.63 28.88 -14.39
N ARG A 43 -3.53 28.13 -14.27
CA ARG A 43 -2.32 28.35 -15.07
C ARG A 43 -1.80 27.07 -15.70
N HIS A 44 -1.47 27.10 -16.99
CA HIS A 44 -0.73 26.04 -17.65
C HIS A 44 0.56 26.63 -18.24
N ALA A 45 1.71 26.16 -17.75
CA ALA A 45 3.02 26.56 -18.25
C ALA A 45 3.73 25.34 -18.87
N LYS A 46 4.10 25.43 -20.15
CA LYS A 46 4.87 24.39 -20.85
C LYS A 46 6.05 25.04 -21.58
N GLY A 47 7.21 25.06 -20.93
CA GLY A 47 8.38 25.75 -21.45
C GLY A 47 8.15 27.27 -21.51
N PRO A 48 8.34 27.94 -22.65
CA PRO A 48 8.10 29.38 -22.79
C PRO A 48 6.61 29.74 -22.94
N ASP A 49 5.71 28.77 -23.12
CA ASP A 49 4.30 29.01 -23.37
C ASP A 49 3.49 29.05 -22.06
N LEU A 50 2.89 30.21 -21.79
CA LEU A 50 2.03 30.49 -20.64
C LEU A 50 0.57 30.65 -21.09
N THR A 51 -0.29 29.73 -20.66
CA THR A 51 -1.75 29.83 -20.83
C THR A 51 -2.40 30.12 -19.48
N ILE A 52 -3.23 31.16 -19.44
CA ILE A 52 -3.96 31.57 -18.23
C ILE A 52 -5.45 31.32 -18.47
N LEU A 53 -6.10 30.69 -17.49
CA LEU A 53 -7.54 30.54 -17.40
C LEU A 53 -8.06 31.48 -16.31
N GLN A 54 -9.09 32.25 -16.63
CA GLN A 54 -9.86 33.01 -15.65
C GLN A 54 -11.32 32.57 -15.68
N ALA A 55 -11.88 32.21 -14.53
CA ALA A 55 -13.22 31.68 -14.38
C ALA A 55 -14.08 32.63 -13.55
N LYS A 56 -15.14 33.17 -14.16
CA LYS A 56 -15.98 34.21 -13.57
C LYS A 56 -17.45 33.80 -13.52
N ASN A 57 -17.92 33.45 -12.32
CA ASN A 57 -19.32 33.13 -12.06
C ASN A 57 -20.15 34.43 -11.86
N TYR A 58 -20.98 34.81 -12.84
CA TYR A 58 -21.83 36.01 -12.80
C TYR A 58 -23.26 35.78 -13.32
N GLU A 59 -23.76 34.55 -13.28
CA GLU A 59 -25.09 34.18 -13.81
C GLU A 59 -26.24 35.06 -13.25
N GLY A 60 -26.16 35.49 -11.99
CA GLY A 60 -27.14 36.39 -11.36
C GLY A 60 -26.86 37.91 -11.48
N SER A 61 -25.64 38.29 -11.86
CA SER A 61 -25.16 39.69 -11.91
C SER A 61 -25.14 40.27 -13.33
N GLY A 62 -25.12 39.41 -14.35
CA GLY A 62 -25.25 39.79 -15.75
C GLY A 62 -23.99 40.38 -16.40
N PHE A 63 -24.08 40.59 -17.72
CA PHE A 63 -22.97 40.97 -18.59
C PHE A 63 -22.33 42.34 -18.25
N SER A 64 -23.11 43.30 -17.75
CA SER A 64 -22.62 44.63 -17.38
C SER A 64 -21.66 44.59 -16.20
N GLN A 65 -21.92 43.72 -15.22
CA GLN A 65 -21.04 43.54 -14.06
C GLN A 65 -19.75 42.81 -14.43
N LEU A 66 -19.83 41.77 -15.26
CA LEU A 66 -18.66 41.07 -15.82
C LEU A 66 -17.73 42.05 -16.57
N THR A 67 -18.31 42.87 -17.45
CA THR A 67 -17.58 43.90 -18.22
C THR A 67 -16.86 44.90 -17.29
N ARG A 68 -17.52 45.34 -16.22
CA ARG A 68 -16.94 46.28 -15.25
C ARG A 68 -15.75 45.68 -14.50
N VAL A 69 -15.80 44.39 -14.15
CA VAL A 69 -14.73 43.69 -13.45
C VAL A 69 -13.53 43.47 -14.37
N LEU A 70 -13.77 42.96 -15.58
CA LEU A 70 -12.70 42.72 -16.56
C LEU A 70 -11.97 44.02 -16.95
N ARG A 71 -12.67 45.16 -17.04
CA ARG A 71 -12.01 46.46 -17.26
C ARG A 71 -11.04 46.86 -16.14
N LYS A 72 -11.32 46.48 -14.89
CA LYS A 72 -10.41 46.73 -13.76
C LYS A 72 -9.24 45.74 -13.77
N GLU A 73 -9.48 44.50 -14.17
CA GLU A 73 -8.49 43.43 -14.21
C GLU A 73 -7.57 43.50 -15.44
N ARG A 74 -7.92 44.26 -16.49
CA ARG A 74 -7.09 44.48 -17.69
C ARG A 74 -5.64 44.85 -17.39
N ALA A 75 -5.41 45.76 -16.44
CA ALA A 75 -4.06 46.17 -16.04
C ALA A 75 -3.27 45.05 -15.34
N THR A 76 -3.95 44.09 -14.72
CA THR A 76 -3.34 42.90 -14.10
C THR A 76 -3.05 41.84 -15.17
N ILE A 77 -3.98 41.61 -16.10
CA ILE A 77 -3.81 40.70 -17.23
C ILE A 77 -2.59 41.10 -18.08
N ASP A 78 -2.42 42.40 -18.34
CA ASP A 78 -1.27 42.92 -19.11
C ASP A 78 0.08 42.72 -18.40
N LYS A 79 0.11 42.69 -17.05
CA LYS A 79 1.34 42.41 -16.30
C LYS A 79 1.75 40.94 -16.35
N LEU A 80 0.82 40.04 -16.63
CA LEU A 80 1.06 38.60 -16.63
C LEU A 80 1.70 38.11 -17.94
N VAL A 81 1.58 38.90 -19.02
CA VAL A 81 2.14 38.62 -20.35
C VAL A 81 1.91 37.17 -20.82
N PRO A 82 0.67 36.65 -20.82
CA PRO A 82 0.40 35.29 -21.27
C PRO A 82 0.51 35.16 -22.79
N ASN A 83 0.90 33.97 -23.26
CA ASN A 83 0.85 33.59 -24.67
C ASN A 83 -0.59 33.35 -25.13
N ARG A 84 -1.45 32.85 -24.24
CA ARG A 84 -2.89 32.63 -24.48
C ARG A 84 -3.69 32.88 -23.21
N TYR A 85 -4.79 33.61 -23.32
CA TYR A 85 -5.69 33.90 -22.21
C TYR A 85 -7.10 33.36 -22.53
N ILE A 86 -7.65 32.58 -21.62
CA ILE A 86 -8.96 31.91 -21.75
C ILE A 86 -9.89 32.42 -20.66
N LEU A 87 -11.11 32.78 -21.04
CA LEU A 87 -12.17 33.21 -20.12
C LEU A 87 -13.29 32.17 -20.07
N SER A 88 -13.57 31.66 -18.87
CA SER A 88 -14.76 30.86 -18.55
C SER A 88 -15.78 31.71 -17.81
N THR A 89 -17.04 31.71 -18.22
CA THR A 89 -18.09 32.45 -17.51
C THR A 89 -19.47 31.80 -17.58
N SER A 90 -20.22 31.90 -16.49
CA SER A 90 -21.61 31.42 -16.38
C SER A 90 -22.64 32.37 -17.01
N VAL A 91 -22.21 33.46 -17.66
CA VAL A 91 -23.10 34.39 -18.37
C VAL A 91 -23.33 33.89 -19.81
N SER A 92 -24.58 33.95 -20.28
CA SER A 92 -24.94 33.61 -21.67
C SER A 92 -24.24 34.54 -22.68
N MET A 93 -23.57 33.93 -23.66
CA MET A 93 -22.72 34.63 -24.63
C MET A 93 -23.32 34.63 -26.03
N THR A 94 -23.38 35.83 -26.64
CA THR A 94 -23.72 36.03 -28.05
C THR A 94 -22.48 36.48 -28.82
N PRO A 95 -22.39 36.31 -30.15
CA PRO A 95 -21.23 36.75 -30.94
C PRO A 95 -20.82 38.20 -30.66
N THR A 96 -21.79 39.13 -30.60
CA THR A 96 -21.55 40.55 -30.28
C THR A 96 -20.94 40.77 -28.89
N LYS A 97 -21.38 39.98 -27.89
CA LYS A 97 -20.83 40.03 -26.52
C LYS A 97 -19.41 39.48 -26.46
N LYS A 98 -19.11 38.41 -27.21
CA LYS A 98 -17.74 37.86 -27.30
C LYS A 98 -16.80 38.92 -27.90
N THR A 99 -17.19 39.59 -28.98
CA THR A 99 -16.41 40.70 -29.58
C THR A 99 -16.15 41.83 -28.58
N GLN A 100 -17.17 42.26 -27.83
CA GLN A 100 -17.00 43.30 -26.79
C GLN A 100 -16.02 42.89 -25.68
N LEU A 101 -16.05 41.62 -25.26
CA LEU A 101 -15.12 41.11 -24.25
C LEU A 101 -13.68 41.01 -24.77
N MET A 102 -13.49 40.65 -26.04
CA MET A 102 -12.16 40.66 -26.67
C MET A 102 -11.54 42.05 -26.67
N GLU A 103 -12.31 43.10 -27.00
CA GLU A 103 -11.84 44.49 -26.94
C GLU A 103 -11.45 44.92 -25.52
N ILE A 104 -12.17 44.44 -24.50
CA ILE A 104 -11.91 44.77 -23.09
C ILE A 104 -10.69 44.03 -22.54
N ILE A 105 -10.53 42.75 -22.90
CA ILE A 105 -9.48 41.86 -22.39
C ILE A 105 -8.17 42.10 -23.13
N GLY A 106 -8.20 42.52 -24.40
CA GLY A 106 -7.05 42.93 -25.22
C GLY A 106 -6.29 41.77 -25.90
N PRO A 107 -5.06 42.02 -26.41
CA PRO A 107 -4.38 41.15 -27.39
C PRO A 107 -3.96 39.77 -26.87
N SER A 108 -4.03 39.55 -25.55
CA SER A 108 -3.73 38.26 -24.92
C SER A 108 -4.78 37.18 -25.21
N LEU A 109 -5.99 37.58 -25.64
CA LEU A 109 -7.07 36.71 -26.06
C LEU A 109 -7.04 36.60 -27.58
N LEU A 110 -6.74 35.41 -28.11
CA LEU A 110 -6.34 35.23 -29.51
C LEU A 110 -7.54 35.08 -30.44
N GLU A 111 -8.56 34.33 -30.00
CA GLU A 111 -9.75 34.05 -30.81
C GLU A 111 -11.05 34.10 -29.99
N PRO A 112 -12.21 34.34 -30.63
CA PRO A 112 -13.51 34.28 -29.94
C PRO A 112 -13.80 32.92 -29.27
N GLY A 113 -13.13 31.86 -29.71
CA GLY A 113 -13.19 30.51 -29.13
C GLY A 113 -12.54 30.41 -27.75
N ASP A 114 -11.67 31.34 -27.37
CA ASP A 114 -11.06 31.40 -26.03
C ASP A 114 -12.04 31.90 -24.94
N ILE A 115 -13.28 32.23 -25.31
CA ILE A 115 -14.35 32.63 -24.39
C ILE A 115 -15.39 31.50 -24.32
N TYR A 116 -15.41 30.79 -23.19
CA TYR A 116 -16.40 29.77 -22.86
C TYR A 116 -17.56 30.42 -22.09
N GLY A 117 -18.70 30.55 -22.76
CA GLY A 117 -19.94 31.05 -22.15
C GLY A 117 -20.74 29.94 -21.46
N LYS A 118 -21.90 30.30 -20.89
CA LYS A 118 -22.81 29.35 -20.25
C LYS A 118 -23.12 28.15 -21.14
N GLU A 119 -23.50 28.40 -22.39
CA GLU A 119 -23.90 27.36 -23.34
C GLU A 119 -22.74 26.41 -23.70
N ASP A 120 -21.52 26.93 -23.74
CA ASP A 120 -20.30 26.16 -24.02
C ASP A 120 -19.98 25.22 -22.84
N ILE A 121 -20.10 25.71 -21.59
CA ILE A 121 -19.91 24.93 -20.37
C ILE A 121 -20.98 23.81 -20.25
N GLU A 122 -22.24 24.10 -20.56
CA GLU A 122 -23.32 23.11 -20.57
C GLU A 122 -23.13 22.03 -21.66
N ALA A 123 -22.49 22.37 -22.78
CA ALA A 123 -22.12 21.41 -23.80
C ALA A 123 -20.98 20.48 -23.33
N LEU A 124 -19.94 21.05 -22.71
CA LEU A 124 -18.82 20.28 -22.15
C LEU A 124 -19.28 19.32 -21.05
N LEU A 125 -20.19 19.73 -20.17
CA LEU A 125 -20.76 18.87 -19.13
C LEU A 125 -21.54 17.68 -19.71
N ARG A 126 -22.20 17.84 -20.87
CA ARG A 126 -22.88 16.73 -21.55
C ARG A 126 -21.91 15.73 -22.17
N ASN A 127 -20.75 16.20 -22.62
CA ASN A 127 -19.73 15.37 -23.27
C ASN A 127 -18.82 14.67 -22.26
N HIS A 128 -18.74 15.17 -21.02
CA HIS A 128 -17.89 14.64 -19.95
C HIS A 128 -18.69 14.25 -18.69
N PRO A 129 -19.48 13.16 -18.74
CA PRO A 129 -20.31 12.72 -17.60
C PRO A 129 -19.48 12.27 -16.39
N ASP A 130 -18.21 11.96 -16.57
CA ASP A 130 -17.27 11.62 -15.50
C ASP A 130 -16.81 12.86 -14.69
N VAL A 131 -16.75 14.05 -15.29
CA VAL A 131 -16.58 15.32 -14.56
C VAL A 131 -17.80 15.55 -13.67
N LEU A 132 -18.99 15.29 -14.20
CA LEU A 132 -20.23 15.44 -13.45
C LEU A 132 -20.25 14.53 -12.21
N GLU A 133 -19.70 13.31 -12.29
CA GLU A 133 -19.55 12.40 -11.15
C GLU A 133 -18.47 12.86 -10.14
N ALA A 134 -17.42 13.54 -10.60
CA ALA A 134 -16.32 13.98 -9.76
C ALA A 134 -16.61 15.24 -8.93
N HIS A 135 -17.65 16.00 -9.28
CA HIS A 135 -18.02 17.29 -8.66
C HIS A 135 -19.44 17.21 -8.05
N PRO A 136 -19.60 16.73 -6.80
CA PRO A 136 -20.89 16.57 -6.12
C PRO A 136 -21.72 17.85 -6.00
N GLU A 137 -21.07 19.01 -6.05
CA GLU A 137 -21.67 20.34 -6.01
C GLU A 137 -22.66 20.55 -7.17
N LEU A 138 -22.39 19.92 -8.33
CA LEU A 138 -23.27 19.97 -9.50
C LEU A 138 -24.53 19.13 -9.32
N TRP A 139 -24.57 18.20 -8.36
CA TRP A 139 -25.72 17.31 -8.13
C TRP A 139 -26.85 18.04 -7.42
N GLN A 140 -26.53 19.02 -6.57
CA GLN A 140 -27.53 19.85 -5.88
C GLN A 140 -28.32 20.74 -6.85
N ALA A 141 -27.71 21.10 -7.99
CA ALA A 141 -28.30 21.98 -8.97
C ALA A 141 -29.30 21.30 -9.92
N SER A 142 -29.38 19.95 -9.95
CA SER A 142 -30.26 19.24 -10.87
C SER A 142 -30.72 17.87 -10.38
N ALA A 143 -32.02 17.76 -10.07
CA ALA A 143 -32.67 16.51 -9.67
C ALA A 143 -32.55 15.38 -10.71
N THR A 144 -32.45 15.73 -12.01
CA THR A 144 -32.32 14.75 -13.09
C THR A 144 -30.92 14.12 -13.16
N VAL A 145 -29.89 14.83 -12.71
CA VAL A 145 -28.52 14.29 -12.59
C VAL A 145 -28.48 13.29 -11.44
N LEU A 146 -29.05 13.65 -10.29
CA LEU A 146 -29.17 12.75 -9.14
C LEU A 146 -29.96 11.48 -9.52
N GLU A 147 -31.09 11.63 -10.20
CA GLU A 147 -31.93 10.52 -10.65
C GLU A 147 -31.19 9.62 -11.66
N THR A 148 -30.38 10.18 -12.57
CA THR A 148 -29.60 9.40 -13.54
C THR A 148 -28.48 8.59 -12.87
N VAL A 149 -27.78 9.19 -11.90
CA VAL A 149 -26.70 8.52 -11.14
C VAL A 149 -27.29 7.45 -10.22
N LEU A 150 -28.41 7.76 -9.54
CA LEU A 150 -29.13 6.84 -8.67
C LEU A 150 -29.72 5.67 -9.48
N ASN A 151 -30.40 5.94 -10.61
CA ASN A 151 -30.98 4.89 -11.43
C ASN A 151 -29.92 4.00 -12.09
N ARG A 152 -28.74 4.54 -12.47
CA ARG A 152 -27.63 3.70 -12.97
C ARG A 152 -27.01 2.82 -11.89
N THR A 153 -26.90 3.30 -10.65
CA THR A 153 -26.41 2.50 -9.53
C THR A 153 -27.44 1.47 -9.10
N LEU A 154 -28.72 1.82 -9.09
CA LEU A 154 -29.84 0.93 -8.84
C LEU A 154 -29.99 -0.14 -9.94
N ASP A 155 -29.96 0.22 -11.23
CA ASP A 155 -30.05 -0.75 -12.35
C ASP A 155 -28.93 -1.79 -12.33
N LYS A 156 -27.71 -1.38 -11.96
CA LYS A 156 -26.58 -2.30 -11.77
C LYS A 156 -26.80 -3.25 -10.59
N ARG A 157 -27.50 -2.81 -9.54
CA ARG A 157 -27.85 -3.61 -8.37
C ARG A 157 -29.03 -4.55 -8.66
N SER A 158 -30.08 -4.04 -9.32
CA SER A 158 -31.31 -4.75 -9.66
C SER A 158 -31.12 -5.85 -10.69
N LYS A 159 -30.22 -5.71 -11.67
CA LYS A 159 -29.88 -6.80 -12.60
C LYS A 159 -29.07 -7.93 -11.94
N ARG A 160 -28.42 -7.68 -10.80
CA ARG A 160 -27.50 -8.60 -10.12
C ARG A 160 -28.12 -9.33 -8.91
N ALA A 161 -29.13 -8.74 -8.28
CA ALA A 161 -29.81 -9.32 -7.12
C ALA A 161 -30.99 -10.25 -7.48
N GLN A 162 -31.40 -10.31 -8.76
CA GLN A 162 -32.55 -11.13 -9.13
C GLN A 162 -32.25 -12.63 -8.97
N PRO A 163 -33.10 -13.39 -8.26
CA PRO A 163 -33.02 -14.84 -8.25
C PRO A 163 -33.07 -15.37 -9.70
N PRO A 164 -32.50 -16.56 -9.98
CA PRO A 164 -32.60 -17.20 -11.28
C PRO A 164 -33.99 -17.01 -11.90
N THR A 165 -34.08 -16.43 -13.11
CA THR A 165 -35.34 -16.08 -13.81
C THR A 165 -36.33 -17.25 -13.92
N ILE A 166 -35.86 -18.48 -13.67
CA ILE A 166 -36.66 -19.69 -13.63
C ILE A 166 -37.40 -19.88 -12.29
N LEU A 167 -36.92 -19.38 -11.14
CA LEU A 167 -37.65 -19.44 -9.86
C LEU A 167 -38.96 -18.62 -9.92
N SER A 168 -38.92 -17.45 -10.55
CA SER A 168 -40.11 -16.65 -10.86
C SER A 168 -41.01 -17.29 -11.93
N SER A 169 -40.45 -18.15 -12.81
CA SER A 169 -41.23 -18.93 -13.80
C SER A 169 -41.84 -20.21 -13.22
N LEU A 170 -41.29 -20.73 -12.12
CA LEU A 170 -41.81 -21.90 -11.42
C LEU A 170 -42.98 -21.48 -10.51
N LEU A 171 -42.95 -20.31 -9.87
CA LEU A 171 -44.12 -19.75 -9.16
C LEU A 171 -45.32 -19.63 -10.12
N PRO A 172 -46.50 -20.23 -9.79
CA PRO A 172 -47.63 -20.18 -10.70
C PRO A 172 -48.02 -18.72 -10.94
N ARG A 173 -47.94 -18.27 -12.19
CA ARG A 173 -48.59 -17.03 -12.61
C ARG A 173 -50.09 -17.29 -12.61
N ALA A 174 -50.86 -16.37 -12.04
CA ALA A 174 -52.29 -16.35 -12.27
C ALA A 174 -52.55 -16.15 -13.78
N GLY A 175 -52.76 -17.24 -14.52
CA GLY A 175 -53.23 -17.22 -15.90
C GLY A 175 -52.30 -17.72 -17.02
N SER A 176 -51.56 -18.82 -16.86
CA SER A 176 -50.88 -19.48 -18.00
C SER A 176 -51.28 -20.95 -18.18
N ASP A 177 -51.53 -21.32 -19.45
CA ASP A 177 -52.01 -22.63 -19.91
C ASP A 177 -51.17 -23.84 -19.44
N PRO A 178 -51.77 -25.04 -19.24
CA PRO A 178 -51.14 -26.18 -18.55
C PRO A 178 -50.14 -27.01 -19.40
N GLY A 179 -49.61 -26.47 -20.50
CA GLY A 179 -49.08 -27.30 -21.60
C GLY A 179 -47.57 -27.37 -21.83
N SER A 180 -46.72 -26.50 -21.25
CA SER A 180 -45.28 -26.50 -21.60
C SER A 180 -44.32 -26.10 -20.48
N THR A 181 -44.10 -26.98 -19.50
CA THR A 181 -42.97 -26.88 -18.57
C THR A 181 -41.77 -27.62 -19.15
N LYS A 182 -40.85 -26.92 -19.82
CA LYS A 182 -39.49 -27.45 -20.00
C LYS A 182 -38.87 -27.58 -18.61
N GLU A 183 -38.55 -28.80 -18.20
CA GLU A 183 -37.90 -29.05 -16.91
C GLU A 183 -36.55 -28.32 -16.87
N ALA A 184 -36.37 -27.45 -15.89
CA ALA A 184 -35.18 -26.62 -15.79
C ALA A 184 -33.96 -27.46 -15.38
N ALA A 185 -32.78 -27.16 -15.94
CA ALA A 185 -31.55 -27.83 -15.56
C ALA A 185 -31.20 -27.57 -14.08
N ARG A 186 -30.74 -28.62 -13.38
CA ARG A 186 -30.18 -28.54 -12.03
C ARG A 186 -28.74 -28.01 -12.11
N ASP A 187 -28.58 -26.72 -11.81
CA ASP A 187 -27.32 -25.99 -12.01
C ASP A 187 -26.95 -25.08 -10.83
N VAL A 188 -27.62 -25.21 -9.68
CA VAL A 188 -27.46 -24.31 -8.54
C VAL A 188 -26.90 -25.05 -7.31
N LEU A 189 -25.81 -24.55 -6.75
CA LEU A 189 -25.26 -24.97 -5.47
C LEU A 189 -26.03 -24.28 -4.34
N PHE A 190 -26.62 -25.07 -3.44
CA PHE A 190 -27.31 -24.55 -2.27
C PHE A 190 -26.33 -24.45 -1.10
N ILE A 191 -26.35 -23.36 -0.36
CA ILE A 191 -25.67 -23.23 0.93
C ILE A 191 -26.75 -23.03 1.98
N LEU A 192 -26.92 -24.03 2.84
CA LEU A 192 -27.89 -24.03 3.93
C LEU A 192 -27.13 -23.98 5.26
N GLY A 193 -27.31 -22.94 6.05
CA GLY A 193 -26.67 -22.80 7.36
C GLY A 193 -27.56 -22.11 8.38
N THR A 194 -27.21 -22.24 9.65
CA THR A 194 -27.97 -21.72 10.79
C THR A 194 -27.69 -20.25 10.98
N ARG A 195 -28.74 -19.46 11.16
CA ARG A 195 -28.62 -18.00 11.27
C ARG A 195 -28.75 -17.55 12.74
N PRO A 196 -27.95 -16.58 13.20
CA PRO A 196 -26.89 -15.87 12.47
C PRO A 196 -25.52 -16.60 12.50
N ALA A 197 -25.42 -17.79 13.10
CA ALA A 197 -24.15 -18.46 13.40
C ALA A 197 -23.25 -18.67 12.17
N ASP A 198 -23.85 -19.03 11.02
CA ASP A 198 -23.13 -19.33 9.78
C ASP A 198 -23.10 -18.15 8.79
N ASP A 199 -23.71 -17.00 9.11
CA ASP A 199 -23.87 -15.88 8.16
C ASP A 199 -22.51 -15.39 7.63
N GLN A 200 -21.51 -15.25 8.51
CA GLN A 200 -20.16 -14.81 8.12
C GLN A 200 -19.50 -15.80 7.14
N PHE A 201 -19.70 -17.10 7.38
CA PHE A 201 -19.13 -18.14 6.53
C PHE A 201 -19.86 -18.22 5.18
N ILE A 202 -21.19 -18.10 5.17
CA ILE A 202 -22.00 -18.08 3.95
C ILE A 202 -21.62 -16.89 3.07
N LEU A 203 -21.52 -15.68 3.65
CA LEU A 203 -21.09 -14.46 2.94
C LEU A 203 -19.64 -14.54 2.44
N TRP A 204 -18.80 -15.35 3.07
CA TRP A 204 -17.44 -15.60 2.62
C TRP A 204 -17.38 -16.65 1.49
N LEU A 205 -18.14 -17.74 1.60
CA LEU A 205 -18.09 -18.90 0.70
C LEU A 205 -18.87 -18.66 -0.59
N GLY A 206 -20.10 -18.18 -0.49
CA GLY A 206 -21.03 -18.02 -1.61
C GLY A 206 -20.41 -17.23 -2.76
N PRO A 207 -19.93 -16.00 -2.54
CA PRO A 207 -19.39 -15.21 -3.63
C PRO A 207 -18.07 -15.73 -4.19
N LYS A 208 -17.31 -16.54 -3.43
CA LYS A 208 -16.11 -17.20 -3.96
C LYS A 208 -16.48 -18.30 -4.94
N LEU A 209 -17.55 -19.04 -4.68
CA LEU A 209 -18.08 -20.03 -5.63
C LEU A 209 -18.66 -19.33 -6.86
N GLU A 210 -19.35 -18.19 -6.70
CA GLU A 210 -19.82 -17.37 -7.82
C GLU A 210 -18.67 -16.84 -8.67
N ALA A 211 -17.60 -16.33 -8.04
CA ALA A 211 -16.39 -15.89 -8.74
C ALA A 211 -15.67 -17.01 -9.50
N LEU A 212 -15.89 -18.27 -9.10
CA LEU A 212 -15.42 -19.45 -9.81
C LEU A 212 -16.40 -19.93 -10.89
N GLY A 213 -17.49 -19.20 -11.14
CA GLY A 213 -18.49 -19.49 -12.18
C GLY A 213 -19.63 -20.43 -11.75
N TYR A 214 -19.73 -20.79 -10.47
CA TYR A 214 -20.87 -21.56 -9.97
C TYR A 214 -22.08 -20.66 -9.72
N ARG A 215 -23.29 -21.18 -9.91
CA ARG A 215 -24.50 -20.50 -9.45
C ARG A 215 -24.77 -20.91 -8.01
N VAL A 216 -24.92 -19.95 -7.11
CA VAL A 216 -25.13 -20.20 -5.69
C VAL A 216 -26.52 -19.72 -5.28
N PHE A 217 -27.16 -20.48 -4.39
CA PHE A 217 -28.35 -20.08 -3.66
C PHE A 217 -28.04 -20.17 -2.18
N SER A 218 -28.35 -19.11 -1.43
CA SER A 218 -28.46 -19.16 0.02
C SER A 218 -29.58 -18.24 0.45
N GLU A 219 -30.21 -18.52 1.59
CA GLU A 219 -31.27 -17.66 2.13
C GLU A 219 -30.79 -16.21 2.24
N LEU A 220 -29.59 -16.01 2.79
CA LEU A 220 -29.00 -14.71 3.06
C LEU A 220 -28.66 -13.91 1.79
N MET A 221 -28.34 -14.59 0.68
CA MET A 221 -27.92 -13.92 -0.56
C MET A 221 -29.05 -13.78 -1.59
N THR A 222 -30.09 -14.62 -1.51
CA THR A 222 -31.08 -14.76 -2.59
C THR A 222 -32.49 -14.33 -2.23
N LEU A 223 -32.92 -14.43 -0.97
CA LEU A 223 -34.30 -14.06 -0.61
C LEU A 223 -34.46 -12.56 -0.36
N GLU A 224 -35.61 -12.02 -0.74
CA GLU A 224 -36.00 -10.63 -0.54
C GLU A 224 -37.02 -10.48 0.61
N PRO A 225 -37.10 -9.29 1.23
CA PRO A 225 -38.14 -9.01 2.22
C PRO A 225 -39.55 -9.25 1.68
N GLY A 226 -40.28 -10.20 2.28
CA GLY A 226 -41.63 -10.58 1.88
C GLY A 226 -41.74 -11.98 1.26
N ASP A 227 -40.61 -12.59 0.90
CA ASP A 227 -40.56 -13.95 0.38
C ASP A 227 -41.01 -14.99 1.41
N ARG A 228 -41.69 -16.04 0.92
CA ARG A 228 -42.11 -17.16 1.78
C ARG A 228 -41.00 -18.20 1.82
N TRP A 229 -39.96 -17.92 2.59
CA TRP A 229 -38.68 -18.64 2.59
C TRP A 229 -38.80 -20.17 2.48
N ARG A 230 -39.58 -20.84 3.34
CA ARG A 230 -39.74 -22.31 3.29
C ARG A 230 -40.25 -22.81 1.95
N LYS A 231 -41.26 -22.15 1.39
CA LYS A 231 -41.88 -22.55 0.12
C LYS A 231 -40.91 -22.39 -1.04
N GLU A 232 -40.14 -21.31 -1.03
CA GLU A 232 -39.20 -20.98 -2.10
C GLU A 232 -37.95 -21.86 -2.03
N VAL A 233 -37.39 -22.05 -0.83
CA VAL A 233 -36.26 -22.95 -0.59
C VAL A 233 -36.61 -24.37 -1.01
N TYR A 234 -37.76 -24.91 -0.60
CA TYR A 234 -38.13 -26.30 -0.92
C TYR A 234 -38.31 -26.51 -2.42
N ARG A 235 -38.97 -25.55 -3.07
CA ARG A 235 -39.18 -25.62 -4.52
C ARG A 235 -37.86 -25.52 -5.29
N ALA A 236 -37.00 -24.59 -4.89
CA ALA A 236 -35.71 -24.37 -5.53
C ALA A 236 -34.81 -25.60 -5.33
N LEU A 237 -34.85 -26.20 -4.13
CA LEU A 237 -34.14 -27.43 -3.78
C LEU A 237 -34.59 -28.61 -4.66
N GLU A 238 -35.90 -28.83 -4.81
CA GLU A 238 -36.43 -29.97 -5.60
C GLU A 238 -36.09 -29.87 -7.09
N HIS A 239 -36.16 -28.67 -7.67
CA HIS A 239 -36.09 -28.49 -9.13
C HIS A 239 -34.76 -27.97 -9.66
N ARG A 240 -33.90 -27.34 -8.84
CA ARG A 240 -32.71 -26.62 -9.34
C ARG A 240 -31.41 -26.98 -8.63
N ALA A 241 -31.48 -27.51 -7.41
CA ALA A 241 -30.27 -27.87 -6.68
C ALA A 241 -29.49 -28.97 -7.41
N VAL A 242 -28.21 -28.72 -7.65
CA VAL A 242 -27.26 -29.72 -8.14
C VAL A 242 -26.50 -30.38 -7.00
N LYS A 243 -26.19 -29.61 -5.95
CA LYS A 243 -25.63 -30.05 -4.66
C LYS A 243 -26.07 -29.12 -3.56
N VAL A 244 -26.09 -29.63 -2.34
CA VAL A 244 -26.39 -28.89 -1.11
C VAL A 244 -25.16 -28.90 -0.23
N LEU A 245 -24.68 -27.73 0.15
CA LEU A 245 -23.54 -27.50 1.02
C LEU A 245 -24.04 -27.08 2.39
N VAL A 246 -23.63 -27.78 3.44
CA VAL A 246 -24.13 -27.53 4.80
C VAL A 246 -22.97 -27.30 5.76
N PRO A 247 -22.75 -26.07 6.27
CA PRO A 247 -21.84 -25.83 7.39
C PRO A 247 -22.29 -26.65 8.58
N THR A 248 -21.36 -27.42 9.17
CA THR A 248 -21.66 -28.27 10.32
C THR A 248 -20.97 -27.72 11.56
N SER A 249 -21.77 -27.25 12.50
CA SER A 249 -21.37 -26.80 13.83
C SER A 249 -22.33 -27.36 14.89
N PRO A 250 -22.05 -27.19 16.19
CA PRO A 250 -23.03 -27.49 17.23
C PRO A 250 -24.36 -26.73 17.05
N ALA A 251 -24.32 -25.52 16.50
CA ALA A 251 -25.51 -24.70 16.24
C ALA A 251 -26.41 -25.34 15.17
N THR A 252 -25.83 -25.92 14.11
CA THR A 252 -26.57 -26.64 13.05
C THR A 252 -27.45 -27.76 13.61
N ARG A 253 -26.98 -28.48 14.64
CA ARG A 253 -27.73 -29.60 15.25
C ARG A 253 -28.91 -29.12 16.08
N GLN A 254 -28.82 -27.91 16.64
CA GLN A 254 -29.85 -27.35 17.52
C GLN A 254 -30.93 -26.57 16.75
N ASP A 255 -30.76 -26.44 15.43
CA ASP A 255 -31.67 -25.74 14.53
C ASP A 255 -32.62 -26.73 13.84
N ASP A 256 -33.73 -27.05 14.52
CA ASP A 256 -34.77 -27.95 14.00
C ASP A 256 -35.28 -27.51 12.62
N GLY A 257 -35.37 -26.19 12.38
CA GLY A 257 -35.85 -25.64 11.12
C GLY A 257 -34.91 -25.90 9.96
N LEU A 258 -33.59 -25.81 10.17
CA LEU A 258 -32.59 -26.19 9.18
C LEU A 258 -32.53 -27.71 8.98
N MET A 259 -32.67 -28.48 10.06
CA MET A 259 -32.69 -29.95 10.00
C MET A 259 -33.86 -30.46 9.13
N ASP A 260 -35.05 -29.86 9.24
CA ASP A 260 -36.18 -30.16 8.36
C ASP A 260 -35.84 -29.95 6.86
N VAL A 261 -35.07 -28.89 6.54
CA VAL A 261 -34.65 -28.61 5.15
C VAL A 261 -33.57 -29.61 4.70
N ILE A 262 -32.66 -30.01 5.58
CA ILE A 262 -31.64 -31.02 5.30
C ILE A 262 -32.28 -32.39 5.07
N ASP A 263 -33.27 -32.77 5.87
CA ASP A 263 -34.04 -34.01 5.68
C ASP A 263 -34.76 -34.00 4.33
N LYS A 264 -35.35 -32.85 3.96
CA LYS A 264 -35.93 -32.67 2.64
C LYS A 264 -34.89 -32.81 1.51
N ALA A 265 -33.68 -32.28 1.70
CA ALA A 265 -32.57 -32.48 0.75
C ALA A 265 -32.17 -33.96 0.66
N GLY A 266 -32.24 -34.70 1.77
CA GLY A 266 -32.03 -36.15 1.80
C GLY A 266 -33.09 -36.94 1.03
N GLU A 267 -34.36 -36.52 1.07
CA GLU A 267 -35.41 -37.09 0.21
C GLU A 267 -35.11 -36.85 -1.27
N VAL A 268 -34.73 -35.62 -1.65
CA VAL A 268 -34.35 -35.27 -3.02
C VAL A 268 -33.14 -36.10 -3.46
N ALA A 269 -32.15 -36.31 -2.59
CA ALA A 269 -30.98 -37.15 -2.88
C ALA A 269 -31.35 -38.58 -3.26
N LYS A 270 -32.36 -39.17 -2.58
CA LYS A 270 -32.87 -40.51 -2.90
C LYS A 270 -33.56 -40.55 -4.25
N VAL A 271 -34.37 -39.53 -4.58
CA VAL A 271 -35.06 -39.42 -5.87
C VAL A 271 -34.06 -39.24 -7.02
N LEU A 272 -32.97 -38.51 -6.79
CA LEU A 272 -31.92 -38.28 -7.79
C LEU A 272 -30.89 -39.41 -7.85
N GLU A 273 -31.00 -40.42 -6.99
CA GLU A 273 -30.01 -41.50 -6.82
C GLU A 273 -28.57 -40.99 -6.63
N ASP A 274 -28.42 -39.84 -5.98
CA ASP A 274 -27.14 -39.18 -5.74
C ASP A 274 -26.77 -39.20 -4.25
N PRO A 275 -26.00 -40.20 -3.79
CA PRO A 275 -25.62 -40.32 -2.39
C PRO A 275 -24.68 -39.20 -1.93
N ARG A 276 -24.14 -38.38 -2.86
CA ARG A 276 -23.26 -37.25 -2.57
C ARG A 276 -23.97 -35.91 -2.80
N PHE A 277 -25.30 -35.91 -2.83
CA PHE A 277 -26.09 -34.69 -3.08
C PHE A 277 -25.89 -33.64 -1.99
N VAL A 278 -25.88 -34.07 -0.72
CA VAL A 278 -25.57 -33.22 0.43
C VAL A 278 -24.10 -33.38 0.83
N ILE A 279 -23.38 -32.27 0.92
CA ILE A 279 -21.95 -32.18 1.23
C ILE A 279 -21.77 -31.44 2.55
N PRO A 280 -21.42 -32.14 3.64
CA PRO A 280 -21.15 -31.50 4.92
C PRO A 280 -19.83 -30.70 4.88
N LEU A 281 -19.85 -29.46 5.38
CA LEU A 281 -18.70 -28.58 5.51
C LEU A 281 -18.34 -28.44 7.00
N ARG A 282 -17.29 -29.14 7.44
CA ARG A 282 -16.94 -29.20 8.86
C ARG A 282 -16.30 -27.92 9.35
N MET A 283 -17.01 -27.17 10.20
CA MET A 283 -16.55 -25.90 10.75
C MET A 283 -15.68 -26.07 12.00
N GLU A 284 -16.01 -27.05 12.85
CA GLU A 284 -15.27 -27.39 14.07
C GLU A 284 -14.91 -28.88 14.11
N GLU A 285 -13.88 -29.24 14.88
CA GLU A 285 -13.48 -30.63 15.00
C GLU A 285 -14.56 -31.45 15.71
N GLY A 286 -14.88 -32.64 15.17
CA GLY A 286 -15.92 -33.51 15.71
C GLY A 286 -17.37 -33.15 15.34
N SER A 287 -17.63 -32.01 14.69
CA SER A 287 -18.99 -31.67 14.24
C SER A 287 -19.51 -32.66 13.20
N ARG A 288 -20.75 -33.14 13.40
CA ARG A 288 -21.47 -34.06 12.51
C ARG A 288 -22.97 -33.77 12.53
N ILE A 289 -23.62 -33.97 11.39
CA ILE A 289 -25.08 -33.87 11.22
C ILE A 289 -25.71 -35.26 11.35
N GLU A 290 -26.90 -35.34 11.96
CA GLU A 290 -27.68 -36.57 11.99
C GLU A 290 -28.18 -36.95 10.59
N GLY A 291 -28.24 -38.24 10.25
CA GLY A 291 -28.57 -38.68 8.88
C GLY A 291 -27.44 -38.61 7.85
N LEU A 292 -26.31 -37.95 8.16
CA LEU A 292 -25.12 -37.85 7.30
C LEU A 292 -23.82 -38.22 8.05
N ARG A 293 -23.91 -39.06 9.08
CA ARG A 293 -22.77 -39.39 9.97
C ARG A 293 -21.66 -40.20 9.28
N ASP A 294 -22.00 -40.87 8.20
CA ASP A 294 -21.17 -41.70 7.33
C ASP A 294 -20.62 -40.94 6.11
N ALA A 295 -21.13 -39.74 5.82
CA ALA A 295 -20.60 -38.87 4.78
C ALA A 295 -19.24 -38.28 5.18
N VAL A 296 -18.29 -38.25 4.24
CA VAL A 296 -16.98 -37.63 4.44
C VAL A 296 -17.11 -36.11 4.27
N PRO A 297 -16.86 -35.28 5.30
CA PRO A 297 -17.01 -33.84 5.20
C PRO A 297 -15.82 -33.18 4.49
N VAL A 298 -16.05 -32.00 3.92
CA VAL A 298 -14.98 -31.07 3.57
C VAL A 298 -14.57 -30.29 4.81
N ASP A 299 -13.29 -30.32 5.16
CA ASP A 299 -12.80 -29.75 6.41
C ASP A 299 -12.44 -28.25 6.30
N PHE A 300 -13.16 -27.40 7.02
CA PHE A 300 -12.93 -25.96 7.12
C PHE A 300 -12.34 -25.53 8.47
N SER A 301 -12.27 -26.41 9.48
CA SER A 301 -11.75 -26.08 10.83
C SER A 301 -10.27 -25.71 10.85
N ARG A 302 -9.49 -26.20 9.88
CA ARG A 302 -8.04 -25.91 9.74
C ARG A 302 -7.76 -24.70 8.84
N GLY A 303 -8.77 -23.85 8.62
CA GLY A 303 -8.69 -22.63 7.82
C GLY A 303 -9.54 -22.71 6.55
N TRP A 304 -10.35 -21.66 6.33
CA TRP A 304 -11.37 -21.67 5.28
C TRP A 304 -10.81 -21.75 3.86
N GLY A 305 -9.65 -21.15 3.60
CA GLY A 305 -8.99 -21.21 2.29
C GLY A 305 -8.64 -22.63 1.86
N ARG A 306 -8.14 -23.45 2.81
CA ARG A 306 -7.83 -24.86 2.57
C ARG A 306 -9.11 -25.70 2.35
N GLY A 307 -10.15 -25.41 3.12
CA GLY A 307 -11.47 -26.04 2.94
C GLY A 307 -12.05 -25.76 1.55
N LEU A 308 -11.97 -24.51 1.09
CA LEU A 308 -12.43 -24.10 -0.24
C LEU A 308 -11.70 -24.82 -1.37
N GLU A 309 -10.37 -24.92 -1.32
CA GLU A 309 -9.58 -25.65 -2.32
C GLU A 309 -10.05 -27.11 -2.46
N ARG A 310 -10.31 -27.77 -1.32
CA ARG A 310 -10.82 -29.14 -1.27
C ARG A 310 -12.25 -29.25 -1.80
N LEU A 311 -13.12 -28.31 -1.44
CA LEU A 311 -14.50 -28.24 -1.93
C LEU A 311 -14.53 -28.09 -3.44
N VAL A 312 -13.82 -27.11 -3.99
CA VAL A 312 -13.75 -26.84 -5.43
C VAL A 312 -13.19 -28.06 -6.18
N SER A 313 -12.15 -28.70 -5.65
CA SER A 313 -11.64 -29.95 -6.21
C SER A 313 -12.69 -31.06 -6.25
N ALA A 314 -13.52 -31.18 -5.20
CA ALA A 314 -14.61 -32.15 -5.14
C ALA A 314 -15.74 -31.83 -6.12
N LEU A 315 -16.10 -30.54 -6.30
CA LEU A 315 -17.10 -30.09 -7.26
C LEU A 315 -16.65 -30.34 -8.71
N HIS A 316 -15.38 -30.06 -9.04
CA HIS A 316 -14.80 -30.37 -10.37
C HIS A 316 -14.83 -31.86 -10.68
N ARG A 317 -14.43 -32.72 -9.72
CA ARG A 317 -14.47 -34.18 -9.90
C ARG A 317 -15.89 -34.70 -10.13
N GLN A 318 -16.88 -34.04 -9.54
CA GLN A 318 -18.29 -34.36 -9.71
C GLN A 318 -18.92 -33.71 -10.96
N LYS A 319 -18.13 -32.99 -11.78
CA LYS A 319 -18.57 -32.34 -13.01
C LYS A 319 -19.77 -31.41 -12.81
N ILE A 320 -19.77 -30.69 -11.69
CA ILE A 320 -20.82 -29.71 -11.40
C ILE A 320 -20.78 -28.59 -12.46
N PRO A 321 -21.92 -28.18 -13.04
CA PRO A 321 -21.96 -27.10 -14.03
C PRO A 321 -21.36 -25.81 -13.48
N CYS A 322 -20.48 -25.20 -14.28
CA CYS A 322 -19.83 -23.92 -14.01
C CYS A 322 -19.81 -23.10 -15.30
N LYS A 323 -20.17 -21.82 -15.22
CA LYS A 323 -20.21 -20.88 -16.35
C LYS A 323 -19.16 -19.80 -16.13
N ILE A 324 -18.07 -19.88 -16.90
CA ILE A 324 -16.93 -18.95 -16.80
C ILE A 324 -17.18 -17.70 -17.67
N GLU A 325 -18.03 -17.79 -18.68
CA GLU A 325 -18.28 -16.71 -19.64
C GLU A 325 -19.15 -15.57 -19.06
N ASP A 326 -19.98 -15.87 -18.05
CA ASP A 326 -20.93 -14.93 -17.42
C ASP A 326 -20.77 -14.91 -15.89
N ILE A 327 -19.59 -14.56 -15.38
CA ILE A 327 -19.34 -14.47 -13.94
C ILE A 327 -20.06 -13.23 -13.37
N VAL A 328 -21.06 -13.48 -12.53
CA VAL A 328 -21.74 -12.46 -11.72
C VAL A 328 -21.46 -12.75 -10.26
N VAL A 329 -20.60 -11.95 -9.63
CA VAL A 329 -20.31 -12.03 -8.19
C VAL A 329 -21.25 -11.10 -7.45
N ALA A 330 -21.92 -11.60 -6.41
CA ALA A 330 -22.81 -10.81 -5.58
C ALA A 330 -22.04 -9.67 -4.86
N SER A 331 -22.59 -8.45 -4.84
CA SER A 331 -21.93 -7.26 -4.27
C SER A 331 -21.69 -7.36 -2.77
N GLN A 332 -22.41 -8.26 -2.10
CA GLN A 332 -22.22 -8.60 -0.69
C GLN A 332 -20.78 -9.08 -0.42
N TRP A 333 -20.06 -9.61 -1.43
CA TRP A 333 -18.64 -9.90 -1.29
C TRP A 333 -17.78 -8.67 -1.09
N ASP A 334 -18.05 -7.62 -1.88
CA ASP A 334 -17.36 -6.35 -1.80
C ASP A 334 -17.71 -5.66 -0.48
N GLU A 335 -19.01 -5.63 -0.13
CA GLU A 335 -19.48 -5.13 1.17
C GLU A 335 -18.84 -5.90 2.34
N PHE A 336 -18.77 -7.23 2.28
CA PHE A 336 -18.12 -8.06 3.32
C PHE A 336 -16.62 -7.77 3.43
N ARG A 337 -15.92 -7.60 2.31
CA ARG A 337 -14.48 -7.28 2.30
C ARG A 337 -14.20 -5.85 2.77
N THR A 338 -15.10 -4.92 2.47
CA THR A 338 -14.94 -3.50 2.77
C THR A 338 -15.48 -3.09 4.13
N GLN A 339 -16.31 -3.93 4.79
CA GLN A 339 -16.94 -3.63 6.08
C GLN A 339 -15.94 -3.25 7.19
N ARG A 340 -14.71 -3.75 7.12
CA ARG A 340 -13.60 -3.41 8.03
C ARG A 340 -12.38 -2.87 7.30
N ALA A 341 -12.51 -2.49 6.03
CA ALA A 341 -11.40 -1.90 5.30
C ALA A 341 -11.10 -0.53 5.90
N ILE A 342 -9.80 -0.26 6.10
CA ILE A 342 -9.36 1.08 6.46
C ILE A 342 -9.52 1.95 5.20
N PRO A 343 -10.34 3.01 5.25
CA PRO A 343 -10.55 3.83 4.07
C PRO A 343 -9.26 4.57 3.69
N LEU A 344 -8.99 4.61 2.39
CA LEU A 344 -7.95 5.47 1.83
C LEU A 344 -8.49 6.90 1.77
N VAL A 345 -7.75 7.83 2.34
CA VAL A 345 -8.04 9.26 2.30
C VAL A 345 -7.10 9.90 1.29
N ARG A 346 -7.61 10.76 0.42
CA ARG A 346 -6.80 11.49 -0.59
C ARG A 346 -6.08 12.69 0.04
N GLU A 347 -5.34 12.42 1.10
CA GLU A 347 -4.51 13.39 1.81
C GLU A 347 -3.05 12.95 1.72
N PRO A 348 -2.11 13.84 1.35
CA PRO A 348 -0.70 13.51 1.34
C PRO A 348 -0.18 13.16 2.75
N GLU A 349 0.57 12.06 2.85
CA GLU A 349 1.20 11.61 4.10
C GLU A 349 2.72 11.59 3.96
N GLN A 350 3.42 12.17 4.94
CA GLN A 350 4.88 12.03 5.03
C GLN A 350 5.25 10.70 5.70
N LEU A 351 6.06 9.91 5.02
CA LEU A 351 6.56 8.61 5.43
C LEU A 351 8.06 8.70 5.71
N THR A 352 8.46 8.30 6.92
CA THR A 352 9.88 8.20 7.29
C THR A 352 10.46 6.88 6.81
N SER A 353 11.57 6.93 6.08
CA SER A 353 12.29 5.74 5.66
C SER A 353 13.27 5.22 6.71
N ASN A 354 13.95 4.13 6.39
CA ASN A 354 15.16 3.68 7.08
C ASN A 354 16.44 3.96 6.28
N TRP A 355 16.44 4.98 5.43
CA TRP A 355 17.55 5.33 4.54
C TRP A 355 18.23 6.58 5.04
N LEU A 356 19.56 6.52 5.22
CA LEU A 356 20.40 7.67 5.50
C LEU A 356 21.12 8.07 4.22
N SER A 357 20.92 9.30 3.73
CA SER A 357 21.65 9.80 2.57
C SER A 357 23.14 9.95 2.89
N ILE A 358 24.00 9.60 1.94
CA ILE A 358 25.40 10.00 1.95
C ILE A 358 25.45 11.41 1.36
N VAL A 359 25.68 12.41 2.20
CA VAL A 359 25.63 13.82 1.83
C VAL A 359 26.98 14.31 1.33
N GLU A 360 28.06 13.75 1.87
CA GLU A 360 29.44 14.07 1.49
C GLU A 360 30.27 12.79 1.42
N MET A 361 31.19 12.74 0.46
CA MET A 361 32.11 11.65 0.19
C MET A 361 33.43 12.27 -0.30
N PRO A 362 34.61 11.70 0.00
CA PRO A 362 35.87 12.18 -0.58
C PRO A 362 35.82 12.21 -2.10
N ASP A 363 36.51 13.18 -2.71
CA ASP A 363 36.46 13.41 -4.17
C ASP A 363 37.08 12.27 -4.97
N GLU A 364 38.16 11.68 -4.45
CA GLU A 364 38.98 10.69 -5.13
C GLU A 364 39.12 9.40 -4.32
N ILE A 365 39.30 8.30 -5.04
CA ILE A 365 39.74 7.01 -4.51
C ILE A 365 41.05 6.62 -5.18
N HIS A 366 41.97 6.04 -4.41
CA HIS A 366 43.34 5.81 -4.83
C HIS A 366 43.60 4.33 -5.12
N TYR A 367 44.41 4.09 -6.16
CA TYR A 367 44.86 2.77 -6.57
C TYR A 367 46.38 2.65 -6.38
N TYR A 368 46.79 1.66 -5.60
CA TYR A 368 48.20 1.43 -5.25
C TYR A 368 48.69 0.09 -5.79
N ASP A 369 49.80 0.10 -6.52
CA ASP A 369 50.43 -1.11 -7.04
C ASP A 369 51.55 -1.61 -6.10
N ALA A 370 51.57 -2.92 -5.86
CA ALA A 370 52.65 -3.55 -5.11
C ALA A 370 53.95 -3.62 -5.92
N VAL A 371 55.01 -3.06 -5.36
CA VAL A 371 56.37 -3.11 -5.90
C VAL A 371 57.10 -4.31 -5.32
N GLY A 372 57.62 -5.18 -6.19
CA GLY A 372 58.42 -6.35 -5.80
C GLY A 372 57.60 -7.58 -5.39
N SER A 373 58.19 -8.41 -4.52
CA SER A 373 57.55 -9.66 -4.06
C SER A 373 56.41 -9.36 -3.09
N LEU A 374 55.23 -9.92 -3.36
CA LEU A 374 54.02 -9.74 -2.55
C LEU A 374 53.50 -11.11 -2.13
N ARG A 375 53.31 -11.33 -0.83
CA ARG A 375 52.57 -12.48 -0.31
C ARG A 375 51.11 -12.08 -0.12
N GLU A 376 50.23 -12.57 -0.99
CA GLU A 376 48.80 -12.19 -0.97
C GLU A 376 48.14 -12.42 0.40
N ASP A 377 48.46 -13.52 1.07
CA ASP A 377 47.93 -13.82 2.40
C ASP A 377 48.40 -12.87 3.49
N ALA A 378 49.58 -12.26 3.33
CA ALA A 378 50.08 -11.24 4.27
C ALA A 378 49.32 -9.92 4.06
N LEU A 379 49.05 -9.56 2.80
CA LEU A 379 48.27 -8.37 2.46
C LEU A 379 46.85 -8.46 3.00
N LYS A 380 46.13 -9.57 2.75
CA LYS A 380 44.77 -9.79 3.27
C LYS A 380 44.70 -9.68 4.80
N ARG A 381 45.65 -10.30 5.51
CA ARG A 381 45.74 -10.23 6.97
C ARG A 381 46.05 -8.84 7.49
N ARG A 382 46.80 -8.04 6.72
CA ARG A 382 47.08 -6.64 7.09
C ARG A 382 45.84 -5.76 6.89
N ILE A 383 45.14 -5.91 5.77
CA ILE A 383 43.89 -5.19 5.46
C ILE A 383 42.85 -5.38 6.59
N SER A 384 42.67 -6.60 7.08
CA SER A 384 41.72 -6.88 8.16
C SER A 384 42.08 -6.22 9.51
N ARG A 385 43.29 -5.66 9.65
CA ARG A 385 43.80 -5.02 10.87
C ARG A 385 44.00 -3.51 10.73
N LEU A 386 43.73 -2.95 9.55
CA LEU A 386 43.77 -1.50 9.36
C LEU A 386 42.73 -0.81 10.25
N SER A 387 42.88 0.48 10.49
CA SER A 387 41.84 1.32 11.13
C SER A 387 40.80 1.84 10.13
N TYR A 388 41.06 1.70 8.84
CA TYR A 388 40.23 2.18 7.73
C TYR A 388 39.96 1.06 6.71
N PRO A 389 38.91 1.16 5.90
CA PRO A 389 38.61 0.15 4.89
C PRO A 389 39.59 0.19 3.71
N ALA A 390 39.93 -0.98 3.18
CA ALA A 390 40.68 -1.12 1.94
C ALA A 390 40.28 -2.42 1.22
N VAL A 391 40.40 -2.44 -0.10
CA VAL A 391 40.08 -3.62 -0.92
C VAL A 391 41.29 -4.02 -1.75
N GLN A 392 41.62 -5.31 -1.72
CA GLN A 392 42.62 -5.88 -2.61
C GLN A 392 41.98 -6.18 -3.98
N HIS A 393 42.63 -5.75 -5.06
CA HIS A 393 42.31 -6.12 -6.42
C HIS A 393 43.56 -6.63 -7.13
N GLY A 394 43.68 -7.96 -7.27
CA GLY A 394 44.90 -8.59 -7.77
C GLY A 394 46.12 -8.28 -6.88
N ARG A 395 47.13 -7.64 -7.47
CA ARG A 395 48.37 -7.22 -6.78
C ARG A 395 48.30 -5.79 -6.25
N SER A 396 47.12 -5.19 -6.25
CA SER A 396 46.92 -3.78 -6.00
C SER A 396 45.94 -3.56 -4.87
N LEU A 397 45.99 -2.38 -4.28
CA LEU A 397 45.14 -1.96 -3.17
C LEU A 397 44.33 -0.74 -3.57
N ILE A 398 43.04 -0.77 -3.26
CA ILE A 398 42.11 0.34 -3.47
C ILE A 398 41.67 0.86 -2.10
N ALA A 399 41.91 2.15 -1.84
CA ALA A 399 41.59 2.80 -0.57
C ALA A 399 41.43 4.31 -0.74
N PHE A 400 40.84 4.96 0.28
CA PHE A 400 40.79 6.42 0.40
C PHE A 400 42.04 7.01 1.07
N ALA A 401 42.87 6.18 1.70
CA ALA A 401 44.05 6.63 2.41
C ALA A 401 45.10 7.23 1.46
N ASP A 402 45.74 8.30 1.92
CA ASP A 402 46.81 8.99 1.21
C ASP A 402 48.09 8.15 1.20
N PRO A 403 49.06 8.44 0.28
CA PRO A 403 50.25 7.61 0.13
C PRO A 403 51.07 7.41 1.42
N LYS A 404 51.13 8.44 2.27
CA LYS A 404 51.83 8.38 3.55
C LYS A 404 51.15 7.41 4.52
N ASP A 405 49.83 7.48 4.64
CA ASP A 405 49.07 6.59 5.51
C ASP A 405 49.16 5.13 5.04
N ILE A 406 49.22 4.91 3.73
CA ILE A 406 49.46 3.59 3.14
C ILE A 406 50.88 3.09 3.47
N GLU A 407 51.90 3.93 3.32
CA GLU A 407 53.28 3.58 3.66
C GLU A 407 53.40 3.15 5.13
N ASP A 408 52.90 3.98 6.05
CA ASP A 408 52.88 3.71 7.49
C ASP A 408 52.06 2.44 7.81
N SER A 409 50.92 2.26 7.13
CA SER A 409 50.03 1.12 7.36
C SER A 409 50.56 -0.19 6.81
N PHE A 410 51.44 -0.19 5.82
CA PHE A 410 51.96 -1.43 5.19
C PHE A 410 53.46 -1.63 5.39
N GLU A 411 54.10 -0.84 6.24
CA GLU A 411 55.50 -0.98 6.64
C GLU A 411 55.83 -2.43 7.04
N GLY A 412 56.90 -2.97 6.46
CA GLY A 412 57.35 -4.35 6.71
C GLY A 412 56.47 -5.46 6.10
N VAL A 413 55.35 -5.13 5.45
CA VAL A 413 54.43 -6.10 4.82
C VAL A 413 54.48 -6.01 3.28
N ALA A 414 54.33 -4.81 2.72
CA ALA A 414 54.32 -4.58 1.28
C ALA A 414 54.75 -3.15 0.96
N SER A 415 55.52 -2.96 -0.12
CA SER A 415 55.78 -1.63 -0.68
C SER A 415 54.71 -1.32 -1.73
N LEU A 416 53.87 -0.34 -1.45
CA LEU A 416 52.74 0.06 -2.30
C LEU A 416 53.02 1.46 -2.85
N ARG A 417 52.93 1.64 -4.18
CA ARG A 417 53.08 2.96 -4.82
C ARG A 417 51.78 3.41 -5.45
N LEU A 418 51.45 4.68 -5.30
CA LEU A 418 50.28 5.28 -5.94
C LEU A 418 50.44 5.18 -7.46
N ARG A 419 49.51 4.50 -8.11
CA ARG A 419 49.44 4.38 -9.57
C ARG A 419 48.56 5.48 -10.15
N ALA A 420 47.38 5.68 -9.56
CA ALA A 420 46.38 6.63 -10.04
C ALA A 420 45.40 6.99 -8.93
N SER A 421 44.78 8.15 -9.09
CA SER A 421 43.59 8.59 -8.36
C SER A 421 42.45 8.76 -9.34
N VAL A 422 41.25 8.34 -8.96
CA VAL A 422 40.05 8.44 -9.80
C VAL A 422 38.95 9.09 -8.99
N SER A 423 38.19 9.99 -9.62
CA SER A 423 36.99 10.55 -8.99
C SER A 423 36.03 9.44 -8.56
N VAL A 424 35.48 9.54 -7.35
CA VAL A 424 34.60 8.53 -6.77
C VAL A 424 33.36 8.25 -7.62
N THR A 425 32.77 9.28 -8.24
CA THR A 425 31.62 9.12 -9.14
C THR A 425 32.00 8.33 -10.38
N LYS A 426 33.09 8.71 -11.06
CA LYS A 426 33.62 7.99 -12.23
C LYS A 426 33.98 6.55 -11.91
N PHE A 427 34.60 6.31 -10.74
CA PHE A 427 34.94 4.96 -10.30
C PHE A 427 33.70 4.04 -10.23
N VAL A 428 32.58 4.54 -9.73
CA VAL A 428 31.34 3.75 -9.61
C VAL A 428 30.61 3.59 -10.95
N GLU A 429 30.59 4.64 -11.77
CA GLU A 429 29.82 4.67 -13.03
C GLU A 429 30.55 3.98 -14.18
N GLU A 430 31.85 4.20 -14.30
CA GLU A 430 32.67 3.75 -15.44
C GLU A 430 33.62 2.61 -15.05
N GLY A 431 33.91 2.46 -13.75
CA GLY A 431 34.96 1.56 -13.27
C GLY A 431 36.34 2.20 -13.40
N PHE A 432 37.35 1.36 -13.66
CA PHE A 432 38.69 1.83 -13.98
C PHE A 432 39.31 0.96 -15.09
N PRO A 433 39.12 1.33 -16.37
CA PRO A 433 39.54 0.53 -17.52
C PRO A 433 41.05 0.25 -17.58
N ASP A 434 41.88 1.20 -17.13
CA ASP A 434 43.36 1.08 -17.16
C ASP A 434 43.90 -0.08 -16.29
N VAL A 435 43.06 -0.63 -15.43
CA VAL A 435 43.38 -1.78 -14.55
C VAL A 435 42.40 -2.95 -14.76
N ASP A 436 41.66 -2.95 -15.87
CA ASP A 436 40.60 -3.95 -16.19
C ASP A 436 39.52 -4.08 -15.09
N LEU A 437 39.23 -2.98 -14.38
CA LEU A 437 38.18 -2.96 -13.37
C LEU A 437 36.87 -2.44 -14.00
N ARG A 438 35.88 -3.31 -14.11
CA ARG A 438 34.57 -2.96 -14.66
C ARG A 438 33.74 -2.16 -13.63
N ALA A 439 32.87 -1.28 -14.12
CA ALA A 439 31.95 -0.48 -13.29
C ALA A 439 31.19 -1.29 -12.23
N ARG A 440 30.68 -2.48 -12.60
CA ARG A 440 29.96 -3.36 -11.66
C ARG A 440 30.84 -3.81 -10.49
N ASP A 441 32.09 -4.16 -10.76
CA ASP A 441 33.02 -4.61 -9.73
C ASP A 441 33.45 -3.44 -8.85
N ALA A 442 33.71 -2.28 -9.45
CA ALA A 442 33.99 -1.04 -8.75
C ALA A 442 32.83 -0.62 -7.82
N SER A 443 31.58 -0.70 -8.29
CA SER A 443 30.36 -0.45 -7.51
C SER A 443 30.22 -1.41 -6.31
N ASN A 444 30.54 -2.69 -6.52
CA ASN A 444 30.57 -3.69 -5.44
C ASN A 444 31.67 -3.37 -4.40
N MET A 445 32.85 -2.96 -4.85
CA MET A 445 33.96 -2.54 -3.98
C MET A 445 33.60 -1.29 -3.19
N MET A 446 32.99 -0.29 -3.82
CA MET A 446 32.51 0.92 -3.13
C MET A 446 31.47 0.58 -2.06
N THR A 447 30.50 -0.27 -2.40
CA THR A 447 29.49 -0.77 -1.45
C THR A 447 30.16 -1.49 -0.28
N HIS A 448 31.21 -2.26 -0.54
CA HIS A 448 32.01 -2.92 0.50
C HIS A 448 32.74 -1.93 1.40
N LEU A 449 33.43 -0.94 0.83
CA LEU A 449 34.17 0.08 1.58
C LEU A 449 33.25 0.88 2.51
N ILE A 450 32.10 1.35 2.00
CA ILE A 450 31.09 2.06 2.80
C ILE A 450 30.59 1.19 3.96
N ARG A 451 30.30 -0.09 3.69
CA ARG A 451 29.86 -1.03 4.73
C ARG A 451 30.96 -1.24 5.77
N ASP A 452 32.18 -1.58 5.36
CA ASP A 452 33.29 -1.86 6.27
C ASP A 452 33.60 -0.64 7.17
N SER A 453 33.58 0.57 6.60
CA SER A 453 33.68 1.83 7.37
C SER A 453 32.59 2.00 8.42
N TRP A 454 31.33 1.72 8.07
CA TRP A 454 30.23 1.76 9.05
C TRP A 454 30.45 0.74 10.18
N GLU A 455 30.82 -0.48 9.84
CA GLU A 455 31.04 -1.54 10.82
C GLU A 455 32.20 -1.18 11.77
N ARG A 456 33.29 -0.61 11.24
CA ARG A 456 34.41 -0.09 12.03
C ARG A 456 33.97 1.02 12.99
N LEU A 457 33.22 2.01 12.51
CA LEU A 457 32.65 3.06 13.37
C LEU A 457 31.83 2.47 14.52
N CYS A 458 31.00 1.46 14.26
CA CYS A 458 30.22 0.80 15.30
C CYS A 458 31.10 0.06 16.32
N ARG A 459 32.18 -0.60 15.88
CA ARG A 459 33.15 -1.27 16.77
C ARG A 459 33.89 -0.25 17.63
N ASP A 460 34.35 0.86 17.03
CA ASP A 460 35.06 1.93 17.74
C ASP A 460 34.17 2.60 18.80
N ARG A 461 32.85 2.61 18.57
CA ARG A 461 31.86 3.08 19.54
C ARG A 461 31.48 2.06 20.60
N GLY A 462 32.07 0.85 20.60
CA GLY A 462 31.80 -0.20 21.59
C GLY A 462 30.46 -0.92 21.41
N MET A 463 29.88 -0.91 20.20
CA MET A 463 28.63 -1.64 19.94
C MET A 463 28.87 -3.15 19.88
N ILE A 464 27.85 -3.92 20.26
CA ILE A 464 27.90 -5.39 20.22
C ILE A 464 27.70 -5.84 18.79
N SER A 465 28.70 -6.53 18.22
CA SER A 465 28.58 -7.11 16.89
C SER A 465 27.97 -8.52 16.94
N TYR A 466 27.17 -8.86 15.93
CA TYR A 466 26.56 -10.18 15.78
C TYR A 466 26.47 -10.58 14.31
N ALA A 467 27.01 -11.74 13.97
CA ALA A 467 26.99 -12.26 12.61
C ALA A 467 25.62 -12.86 12.24
N TYR A 468 24.91 -12.21 11.33
CA TYR A 468 23.71 -12.77 10.69
C TYR A 468 24.06 -13.47 9.38
N SER A 469 23.11 -14.24 8.83
CA SER A 469 23.24 -14.78 7.48
C SER A 469 23.44 -13.64 6.47
N GLY A 470 24.66 -13.54 5.93
CA GLY A 470 25.05 -12.61 4.87
C GLY A 470 25.43 -11.19 5.30
N ALA A 471 25.41 -10.83 6.59
CA ALA A 471 25.84 -9.50 7.07
C ALA A 471 26.05 -9.47 8.58
N GLU A 472 26.91 -8.57 9.06
CA GLU A 472 27.03 -8.27 10.49
C GLU A 472 25.95 -7.25 10.93
N GLY A 473 25.48 -7.38 12.16
CA GLY A 473 24.60 -6.40 12.80
C GLY A 473 25.26 -5.85 14.05
N PHE A 474 24.96 -4.59 14.36
CA PHE A 474 25.52 -3.87 15.51
C PHE A 474 24.41 -3.43 16.43
N HIS A 475 24.54 -3.78 17.71
CA HIS A 475 23.54 -3.59 18.75
C HIS A 475 24.07 -2.70 19.86
N ILE A 476 23.16 -1.96 20.50
CA ILE A 476 23.49 -1.12 21.65
C ILE A 476 24.02 -2.00 22.80
N SER A 477 25.16 -1.61 23.37
CA SER A 477 25.81 -2.19 24.56
C SER A 477 25.43 -1.40 25.82
N SER A 478 25.84 -1.86 27.03
CA SER A 478 25.41 -1.18 28.27
C SER A 478 26.12 0.16 28.46
N GLU A 479 27.25 0.33 27.77
CA GLU A 479 28.03 1.55 27.76
C GLU A 479 27.29 2.69 27.06
N GLN A 480 26.52 2.40 25.99
CA GLN A 480 25.75 3.46 25.32
C GLN A 480 24.33 3.63 25.89
N ALA A 481 23.70 2.58 26.42
CA ALA A 481 22.41 2.71 27.11
C ALA A 481 22.16 1.60 28.13
N ALA A 482 21.74 1.99 29.33
CA ALA A 482 21.28 1.07 30.37
C ALA A 482 19.93 0.41 29.98
N ASN A 483 19.65 -0.76 30.55
CA ASN A 483 18.36 -1.44 30.35
C ASN A 483 17.22 -0.56 30.88
N GLY A 484 16.17 -0.37 30.07
CA GLY A 484 15.03 0.47 30.39
C GLY A 484 15.25 1.98 30.18
N HIS A 485 16.46 2.40 29.80
CA HIS A 485 16.73 3.80 29.48
C HIS A 485 15.96 4.23 28.22
N ARG A 486 15.23 5.35 28.32
CA ARG A 486 14.45 5.94 27.23
C ARG A 486 15.24 7.04 26.55
N VAL A 487 15.65 6.79 25.31
CA VAL A 487 16.37 7.77 24.49
C VAL A 487 15.34 8.70 23.82
N PRO A 488 15.41 10.02 24.05
CA PRO A 488 14.53 10.98 23.40
C PRO A 488 14.89 11.13 21.92
N TRP A 489 13.89 11.31 21.06
CA TRP A 489 14.09 11.51 19.62
C TRP A 489 13.04 12.45 19.03
N GLY A 490 13.35 13.07 17.87
CA GLY A 490 12.41 13.94 17.14
C GLY A 490 12.38 15.39 17.62
N ARG A 491 13.57 16.03 17.70
CA ARG A 491 13.74 17.41 18.23
C ARG A 491 12.99 18.51 17.46
N GLN A 492 12.52 18.24 16.24
CA GLN A 492 11.70 19.17 15.46
C GLN A 492 10.29 18.61 15.26
N GLY A 493 9.32 19.12 16.04
CA GLY A 493 7.89 18.93 15.78
C GLY A 493 7.13 18.04 16.79
N GLY A 494 6.40 18.70 17.71
CA GLY A 494 5.16 18.15 18.28
C GLY A 494 5.26 16.94 19.22
N GLY A 495 6.10 17.01 20.26
CA GLY A 495 6.02 16.13 21.44
C GLY A 495 7.34 15.44 21.82
N ARG A 496 7.62 15.30 23.13
CA ARG A 496 8.79 14.54 23.63
C ARG A 496 8.56 13.04 23.42
N ARG A 497 8.93 12.53 22.24
CA ARG A 497 8.93 11.10 21.97
C ARG A 497 10.23 10.48 22.48
N SER A 498 10.15 9.25 22.95
CA SER A 498 11.31 8.50 23.42
C SER A 498 11.07 7.01 23.22
N SER A 499 12.15 6.24 23.08
CA SER A 499 12.06 4.79 22.93
C SER A 499 13.20 4.11 23.67
N MET A 500 12.94 2.92 24.19
CA MET A 500 13.99 2.06 24.73
C MET A 500 14.71 1.34 23.60
N LEU A 501 16.03 1.30 23.64
CA LEU A 501 16.84 0.49 22.72
C LEU A 501 17.20 -0.86 23.32
N ARG A 502 17.05 -1.01 24.63
CA ARG A 502 17.39 -2.21 25.38
C ARG A 502 16.52 -2.33 26.62
N ASN A 503 16.06 -3.52 26.94
CA ASN A 503 15.38 -3.78 28.20
C ASN A 503 15.38 -5.29 28.54
N VAL A 504 14.98 -5.62 29.76
CA VAL A 504 14.72 -7.00 30.21
C VAL A 504 13.24 -7.31 30.04
N ALA A 505 12.93 -8.40 29.36
CA ALA A 505 11.58 -8.93 29.23
C ALA A 505 11.62 -10.47 29.19
N ARG A 506 10.70 -11.12 29.93
CA ARG A 506 10.58 -12.59 29.98
C ARG A 506 11.93 -13.31 30.21
N LYS A 507 12.71 -12.85 31.19
CA LYS A 507 14.06 -13.37 31.54
C LYS A 507 15.12 -13.26 30.43
N HIS A 508 14.89 -12.38 29.45
CA HIS A 508 15.86 -12.11 28.39
C HIS A 508 16.12 -10.61 28.27
N VAL A 509 17.38 -10.26 28.06
CA VAL A 509 17.78 -8.90 27.69
C VAL A 509 17.70 -8.77 26.18
N TRP A 510 16.79 -7.93 25.67
CA TRP A 510 16.73 -7.61 24.25
C TRP A 510 17.51 -6.34 23.96
N LYS A 511 18.13 -6.29 22.77
CA LYS A 511 19.03 -5.21 22.34
C LYS A 511 18.72 -4.87 20.88
N TYR A 512 18.21 -3.67 20.66
CA TYR A 512 18.00 -3.14 19.32
C TYR A 512 19.34 -2.88 18.64
N GLY A 513 19.36 -3.10 17.34
CA GLY A 513 20.52 -2.86 16.50
C GLY A 513 20.14 -2.76 15.04
N VAL A 514 21.15 -2.55 14.20
CA VAL A 514 20.96 -2.42 12.76
C VAL A 514 22.04 -3.16 11.98
N THR A 515 21.68 -3.61 10.79
CA THR A 515 22.64 -3.96 9.74
C THR A 515 22.62 -2.83 8.70
N ALA A 516 23.76 -2.23 8.42
CA ALA A 516 23.91 -1.25 7.33
C ALA A 516 23.99 -1.95 5.97
N LEU A 517 23.17 -1.48 5.03
CA LEU A 517 23.12 -1.99 3.67
C LEU A 517 23.32 -0.81 2.70
N PRO A 518 24.56 -0.53 2.28
CA PRO A 518 24.83 0.57 1.35
C PRO A 518 24.19 0.33 -0.02
N ARG A 519 23.74 1.41 -0.64
CA ARG A 519 23.12 1.47 -1.96
C ARG A 519 23.60 2.71 -2.68
N LEU A 520 23.95 2.57 -3.95
CA LEU A 520 24.41 3.67 -4.80
C LEU A 520 23.30 4.19 -5.74
N TRP A 521 22.11 3.57 -5.70
CA TRP A 521 20.92 3.93 -6.50
C TRP A 521 19.67 3.89 -5.60
N PRO A 522 18.68 4.80 -5.76
CA PRO A 522 18.57 5.86 -6.78
C PRO A 522 19.50 7.06 -6.54
N PHE A 523 20.03 7.16 -5.33
CA PHE A 523 21.11 8.04 -4.94
C PHE A 523 21.93 7.29 -3.88
N TRP A 524 23.06 7.85 -3.46
CA TRP A 524 23.94 7.20 -2.51
C TRP A 524 23.35 7.28 -1.10
N HIS A 525 23.06 6.13 -0.52
CA HIS A 525 22.45 6.03 0.81
C HIS A 525 22.81 4.72 1.51
N VAL A 526 22.66 4.70 2.82
CA VAL A 526 22.76 3.50 3.65
C VAL A 526 21.37 3.14 4.16
N ARG A 527 20.88 1.96 3.78
CA ARG A 527 19.63 1.42 4.32
C ARG A 527 19.90 0.67 5.61
N LEU A 528 19.27 1.07 6.70
CA LEU A 528 19.40 0.43 8.00
C LEU A 528 18.33 -0.65 8.20
N LYS A 529 18.74 -1.91 8.14
CA LYS A 529 17.85 -3.03 8.46
C LYS A 529 17.81 -3.24 9.97
N ALA A 530 16.64 -3.03 10.58
CA ALA A 530 16.42 -3.27 12.01
C ALA A 530 16.74 -4.72 12.39
N ARG A 531 17.40 -4.88 13.54
CA ARG A 531 17.80 -6.15 14.14
C ARG A 531 17.52 -6.11 15.65
N VAL A 532 17.30 -7.29 16.23
CA VAL A 532 17.19 -7.45 17.68
C VAL A 532 18.05 -8.63 18.08
N LEU A 533 18.87 -8.45 19.10
CA LEU A 533 19.70 -9.48 19.70
C LEU A 533 19.16 -9.77 21.11
N PHE A 534 19.09 -11.05 21.46
CA PHE A 534 18.67 -11.48 22.79
C PHE A 534 19.85 -12.07 23.55
N ALA A 535 19.84 -11.90 24.86
CA ALA A 535 20.72 -12.55 25.81
C ALA A 535 19.87 -13.09 26.97
N GLU A 536 20.29 -14.19 27.58
CA GLU A 536 19.66 -14.70 28.81
C GLU A 536 19.97 -13.73 29.95
N ASP A 537 18.95 -13.35 30.72
CA ASP A 537 19.17 -12.53 31.90
C ASP A 537 19.86 -13.36 32.99
N ASN A 538 21.08 -12.95 33.34
CA ASN A 538 21.90 -13.53 34.40
C ASN A 538 22.25 -12.49 35.48
N GLY A 539 21.52 -11.37 35.54
CA GLY A 539 21.76 -10.27 36.47
C GLY A 539 22.90 -9.33 36.06
N THR A 540 23.54 -9.51 34.90
CA THR A 540 24.48 -8.53 34.34
C THR A 540 23.76 -7.58 33.37
N PRO A 541 24.28 -6.35 33.14
CA PRO A 541 23.67 -5.40 32.19
C PRO A 541 23.58 -5.95 30.75
N GLU A 542 24.55 -6.78 30.35
CA GLU A 542 24.62 -7.41 29.03
C GLU A 542 23.74 -8.66 28.90
N GLY A 543 23.53 -9.40 29.97
CA GLY A 543 23.04 -10.78 29.91
C GLY A 543 24.10 -11.75 29.34
N LYS A 544 23.79 -13.05 29.41
CA LYS A 544 24.58 -14.13 28.82
C LYS A 544 24.22 -14.34 27.34
N SER A 545 25.21 -14.42 26.45
CA SER A 545 24.96 -14.61 25.01
C SER A 545 24.22 -15.91 24.71
N VAL A 546 23.39 -15.88 23.68
CA VAL A 546 22.70 -17.06 23.15
C VAL A 546 23.29 -17.38 21.79
N ASP A 547 24.10 -18.44 21.76
CA ASP A 547 24.89 -18.80 20.56
C ASP A 547 24.12 -19.71 19.59
N ASP A 548 23.04 -20.38 20.05
CA ASP A 548 22.20 -21.21 19.18
C ASP A 548 21.37 -20.34 18.20
N PRO A 549 21.62 -20.43 16.87
CA PRO A 549 20.88 -19.66 15.88
C PRO A 549 19.37 -19.98 15.85
N LYS A 550 18.98 -21.23 16.16
CA LYS A 550 17.57 -21.64 16.19
C LYS A 550 16.85 -21.01 17.37
N LYS A 551 17.44 -21.07 18.57
CA LYS A 551 16.94 -20.36 19.76
C LYS A 551 16.84 -18.84 19.51
N MET A 552 17.88 -18.22 18.94
CA MET A 552 17.88 -16.80 18.60
C MET A 552 16.78 -16.40 17.61
N HIS A 553 16.49 -17.26 16.63
CA HIS A 553 15.40 -17.05 15.68
C HIS A 553 14.02 -17.16 16.36
N ARG A 554 13.82 -18.14 17.24
CA ARG A 554 12.57 -18.30 18.02
C ARG A 554 12.32 -17.06 18.91
N LEU A 555 13.32 -16.63 19.68
CA LEU A 555 13.22 -15.47 20.58
C LEU A 555 12.85 -14.18 19.82
N ARG A 556 13.43 -13.93 18.64
CA ARG A 556 13.07 -12.77 17.82
C ARG A 556 11.62 -12.79 17.35
N ARG A 557 11.07 -13.98 17.06
CA ARG A 557 9.68 -14.10 16.61
C ARG A 557 8.70 -13.93 17.76
N SER A 558 8.99 -14.51 18.93
CA SER A 558 8.11 -14.42 20.09
C SER A 558 8.24 -13.07 20.80
N GLY A 559 9.46 -12.59 21.02
CA GLY A 559 9.76 -11.35 21.75
C GLY A 559 9.47 -10.06 20.99
N CYS A 560 9.31 -10.11 19.66
CA CYS A 560 8.92 -8.97 18.83
C CYS A 560 7.54 -9.15 18.18
N LYS A 561 6.73 -10.12 18.64
CA LYS A 561 5.41 -10.44 18.06
C LYS A 561 4.46 -9.22 18.05
N GLY A 562 4.50 -8.42 19.10
CA GLY A 562 3.68 -7.19 19.24
C GLY A 562 4.32 -5.92 18.68
N TRP A 563 5.53 -5.99 18.09
CA TRP A 563 6.22 -4.81 17.58
C TRP A 563 5.72 -4.45 16.19
N ARG A 564 5.02 -3.32 16.10
CA ARG A 564 4.50 -2.72 14.87
C ARG A 564 5.38 -1.56 14.42
N ASN A 565 4.95 -0.88 13.35
CA ASN A 565 5.71 0.20 12.74
C ASN A 565 6.07 1.30 13.75
N LYS A 566 5.21 1.61 14.72
CA LYS A 566 5.46 2.63 15.75
C LYS A 566 6.71 2.31 16.59
N GLN A 567 6.83 1.08 17.07
CA GLN A 567 7.95 0.61 17.90
C GLN A 567 9.23 0.52 17.08
N TRP A 568 9.16 -0.01 15.85
CA TRP A 568 10.31 -0.12 14.96
C TRP A 568 10.84 1.26 14.55
N HIS A 569 9.94 2.19 14.23
CA HIS A 569 10.26 3.57 13.88
C HIS A 569 10.89 4.32 15.05
N GLY A 570 10.28 4.27 16.24
CA GLY A 570 10.81 4.95 17.42
C GLY A 570 12.19 4.43 17.84
N ARG A 571 12.41 3.11 17.78
CA ARG A 571 13.73 2.50 18.06
C ARG A 571 14.77 2.86 17.01
N LEU A 572 14.39 2.95 15.73
CA LEU A 572 15.31 3.41 14.69
C LEU A 572 15.76 4.86 14.96
N LEU A 573 14.83 5.77 15.25
CA LEU A 573 15.16 7.17 15.51
C LEU A 573 15.98 7.33 16.78
N ALA A 574 15.63 6.63 17.87
CA ALA A 574 16.44 6.58 19.08
C ALA A 574 17.86 6.03 18.82
N PHE A 575 18.02 5.02 17.97
CA PHE A 575 19.33 4.49 17.59
C PHE A 575 20.15 5.55 16.84
N LEU A 576 19.51 6.32 15.96
CA LEU A 576 20.17 7.41 15.22
C LEU A 576 20.63 8.55 16.13
N GLU A 577 19.90 8.87 17.20
CA GLU A 577 20.31 9.87 18.20
C GLU A 577 21.62 9.46 18.91
N ILE A 578 21.77 8.16 19.25
CA ILE A 578 23.04 7.63 19.77
C ILE A 578 24.15 7.73 18.71
N MET A 579 23.81 7.47 17.44
CA MET A 579 24.79 7.53 16.35
C MET A 579 25.21 8.95 15.97
N SER A 580 24.33 9.92 16.08
CA SER A 580 24.59 11.30 15.67
C SER A 580 25.33 12.12 16.73
N MET A 581 25.23 11.75 18.02
CA MET A 581 25.85 12.49 19.14
C MET A 581 25.53 13.99 19.06
N ASP A 582 24.24 14.33 18.89
CA ASP A 582 23.74 15.69 18.73
C ASP A 582 24.13 16.42 17.43
N SER A 583 24.78 15.75 16.49
CA SER A 583 25.12 16.32 15.18
C SER A 583 24.01 16.12 14.13
N ALA A 584 23.96 17.02 13.15
CA ALA A 584 23.12 16.84 11.94
C ALA A 584 23.66 15.73 11.01
N TYR A 585 24.89 15.26 11.24
CA TYR A 585 25.55 14.26 10.40
C TYR A 585 26.25 13.19 11.24
N ILE A 586 26.20 11.95 10.77
CA ILE A 586 27.03 10.86 11.28
C ILE A 586 28.30 10.81 10.43
N ARG A 587 29.42 11.22 11.03
CA ARG A 587 30.75 11.16 10.42
C ARG A 587 31.28 9.73 10.47
N VAL A 588 31.53 9.14 9.30
CA VAL A 588 32.07 7.78 9.19
C VAL A 588 33.47 7.83 8.57
N PRO A 589 34.52 7.42 9.31
CA PRO A 589 35.89 7.44 8.80
C PRO A 589 36.09 6.49 7.62
N LEU A 590 36.70 6.99 6.55
CA LEU A 590 37.12 6.21 5.36
C LEU A 590 38.64 6.06 5.27
N ALA A 591 39.38 7.01 5.84
CA ALA A 591 40.83 6.99 6.01
C ALA A 591 41.24 8.01 7.09
N PRO A 592 42.51 8.06 7.53
CA PRO A 592 42.98 9.16 8.37
C PRO A 592 42.68 10.51 7.69
N GLY A 593 42.01 11.42 8.41
CA GLY A 593 41.62 12.74 7.88
C GLY A 593 40.45 12.74 6.89
N GLN A 594 40.04 11.61 6.31
CA GLN A 594 38.96 11.52 5.32
C GLN A 594 37.72 10.79 5.85
N ASN A 595 36.54 11.38 5.63
CA ASN A 595 35.28 10.85 6.14
C ASN A 595 34.20 10.93 5.07
N MET A 596 33.22 10.02 5.13
CA MET A 596 31.90 10.26 4.54
C MET A 596 30.96 10.81 5.60
N LEU A 597 30.02 11.66 5.18
CA LEU A 597 28.97 12.18 6.03
C LEU A 597 27.63 11.57 5.66
N LEU A 598 27.01 10.88 6.62
CA LEU A 598 25.64 10.43 6.50
C LEU A 598 24.71 11.44 7.17
N SER A 599 23.53 11.70 6.61
CA SER A 599 22.46 12.41 7.31
C SER A 599 22.12 11.69 8.62
N SER A 600 21.95 12.42 9.73
CA SER A 600 21.43 11.84 10.97
C SER A 600 19.91 11.59 10.91
N GLU A 601 19.21 12.29 10.03
CA GLU A 601 17.78 12.11 9.80
C GLU A 601 17.52 11.20 8.60
N PRO A 602 16.56 10.25 8.70
CA PRO A 602 16.18 9.43 7.57
C PRO A 602 15.51 10.23 6.45
N VAL A 603 15.65 9.74 5.22
CA VAL A 603 14.96 10.32 4.05
C VAL A 603 13.45 10.22 4.24
N LEU A 604 12.76 11.33 3.98
CA LEU A 604 11.29 11.40 3.98
C LEU A 604 10.75 11.17 2.57
N PHE A 605 9.65 10.43 2.48
CA PHE A 605 8.88 10.23 1.25
C PHE A 605 7.46 10.76 1.44
N THR A 606 6.81 11.18 0.36
CA THR A 606 5.41 11.63 0.42
C THR A 606 4.53 10.63 -0.34
N SER A 607 3.59 10.01 0.38
CA SER A 607 2.49 9.26 -0.23
C SER A 607 1.38 10.24 -0.64
N PRO A 608 0.76 10.11 -1.82
CA PRO A 608 -0.35 10.97 -2.25
C PRO A 608 -1.67 10.66 -1.55
N VAL A 609 -1.73 9.55 -0.80
CA VAL A 609 -2.90 9.09 -0.04
C VAL A 609 -2.47 8.65 1.36
N SER A 610 -3.38 8.74 2.31
CA SER A 610 -3.20 8.36 3.70
C SER A 610 -4.29 7.37 4.13
N THR A 611 -4.22 6.91 5.38
CA THR A 611 -5.25 6.07 5.99
C THR A 611 -5.67 6.62 7.33
N SER A 612 -6.96 6.58 7.65
CA SER A 612 -7.46 6.98 8.98
C SER A 612 -7.29 5.83 9.99
N MET A 613 -6.04 5.57 10.40
CA MET A 613 -5.77 4.67 11.52
C MET A 613 -5.69 5.47 12.83
N PRO A 614 -6.43 5.08 13.86
CA PRO A 614 -6.35 5.76 15.15
C PRO A 614 -5.00 5.43 15.81
N ASP A 615 -4.13 6.45 16.00
CA ASP A 615 -2.85 6.32 16.69
C ASP A 615 -3.03 6.33 18.22
N VAL A 616 -3.62 5.27 18.77
CA VAL A 616 -4.03 5.20 20.20
C VAL A 616 -2.94 4.60 21.09
N LEU A 617 -1.98 3.86 20.54
CA LEU A 617 -0.94 3.17 21.31
C LEU A 617 0.16 4.12 21.76
N ASP A 618 0.77 3.90 22.93
CA ASP A 618 1.99 4.61 23.33
C ASP A 618 3.16 4.25 22.38
N ALA A 619 4.23 5.05 22.34
CA ALA A 619 5.42 4.83 21.50
C ALA A 619 6.05 3.44 21.68
N ASP A 620 5.93 2.87 22.88
CA ASP A 620 6.38 1.51 23.21
C ASP A 620 5.21 0.53 23.49
N GLY A 621 3.96 0.95 23.32
CA GLY A 621 2.78 0.11 23.59
C GLY A 621 2.63 -0.97 22.52
N GLU A 622 2.85 -2.23 22.87
CA GLU A 622 2.75 -3.37 21.94
C GLU A 622 1.29 -3.66 21.58
N GLU A 623 1.05 -4.07 20.33
CA GLU A 623 -0.28 -4.46 19.87
C GLU A 623 -0.45 -5.98 19.95
N ASP A 624 -1.41 -6.42 20.75
CA ASP A 624 -1.85 -7.81 20.84
C ASP A 624 -2.99 -8.06 19.84
N ASP A 625 -2.68 -8.05 18.54
CA ASP A 625 -3.65 -8.48 17.52
C ASP A 625 -3.51 -9.98 17.25
N GLU A 626 -4.48 -10.77 17.74
CA GLU A 626 -4.58 -12.22 17.53
C GLU A 626 -4.87 -12.60 16.07
N SER A 627 -5.42 -11.67 15.28
CA SER A 627 -5.92 -11.94 13.92
C SER A 627 -4.87 -11.78 12.81
N THR A 628 -3.83 -10.98 13.01
CA THR A 628 -2.79 -10.73 11.98
C THR A 628 -1.74 -11.83 11.87
N LEU A 629 -1.65 -12.75 12.85
CA LEU A 629 -0.65 -13.82 12.87
C LEU A 629 -1.28 -15.18 13.22
N GLY A 630 -2.29 -15.57 12.45
CA GLY A 630 -2.82 -16.94 12.44
C GLY A 630 -1.78 -17.98 12.00
N ARG A 631 -0.86 -18.33 12.89
CA ARG A 631 -0.41 -19.71 13.04
C ARG A 631 -0.76 -20.10 14.47
N PRO A 632 -1.38 -21.28 14.68
CA PRO A 632 -1.49 -21.84 16.01
C PRO A 632 -0.09 -21.83 16.62
N GLU A 633 -0.02 -21.46 17.89
CA GLU A 633 1.16 -21.69 18.70
C GLU A 633 1.60 -23.13 18.43
N VAL A 634 2.82 -23.31 17.93
CA VAL A 634 3.45 -24.62 18.02
C VAL A 634 3.54 -24.85 19.51
N GLU A 635 2.80 -25.84 20.01
CA GLU A 635 2.82 -26.24 21.41
C GLU A 635 4.23 -26.07 21.95
N GLU A 636 4.35 -25.32 23.04
CA GLU A 636 5.58 -25.26 23.81
C GLU A 636 5.89 -26.69 24.25
N GLU A 637 6.69 -27.41 23.46
CA GLU A 637 7.43 -28.54 23.99
C GLU A 637 8.45 -27.94 24.98
N GLU A 638 8.03 -27.93 26.25
CA GLU A 638 8.92 -27.90 27.39
C GLU A 638 9.99 -29.00 27.23
N ALA A 639 11.22 -28.58 26.91
CA ALA A 639 12.49 -29.19 27.35
C ALA A 639 13.69 -28.32 26.95
#